data_AF-U2PBD1-F1
#
_entry.id   AF-U2PBD1-F1
#
_cell.length_a   1.000
_cell.length_b   1.000
_cell.length_c   1.000
_cell.angle_alpha   90.00
_cell.angle_beta   90.00
_cell.angle_gamma   90.00
#
_symmetry.space_group_name_H-M   'P 1'
#
loop_
_entity.id
_entity.type
_entity.pdbx_description
1 polymer ?
#
loop_
_entity_poly.entity_id
_entity_poly.type
_entity_poly.pdbx_seq_one_letter_code
_entity_poly.pdbx_strand_id
1 'polypeptide(L)'
;MKVTKIDGLSHKKFEDEGKLVKFRNNKNINEIKERLKKLKELKLDNYIKNPENVKNKDKDAEKETKIRRTNLKKYFSEIILRKEDEKYILKKTKKFKDINQEIDYYDVKSKKNQQEIFDVLKEILELKIKETEKEEIITFDSEKLKKVFGEDFVKKEAKIKAIEKSLKINKANYKKDSIKIGDDKYSNVKGENKRSRIYEYYKKSENLKKFEENIREAFEKLYTEENIKELYSKIEEILKKTHLKSIVREFYQNEIIGESEFSKKNGDGISILYNQIKDSIKKEENFIEFIENTGNLELKELTKSQIFYKYFLENEELNDENIKFAFCYFVEIEVNNLLKENVYKIKRFNESNKKRIENIFEYGKLKKLIVYKLENKLNNYVRNCGKYNYHMENGDIATSDINMRNRQTEAFLRSIIGVSSFGYFSLRNILGVNDDDFYETEEDLTKKERRNLEKAKEDITIKNTFDEVVVKSFQKKGIYNIKENLKMFYGDSFDNADKDELKQFFVNMLNAITSIRHRVVHYNMNTNSENIFNFSGIEVSKLLKSIFEKETDKRELKLKIFRQLNSAGVFDYWENRKIDKYLENIEFKFVNKNIPFVPSFTKLYNRIDNLKGNNALNLGYINIPKRKEARDSQIYLLKNIYYGEFVEKFVNNNDNFEKIFREIIEINKKDGTNTKTKFYKLEKFETLKANAPIEYLEKLQSLHQINYNREKVEEDKDIYVDFVQKIFLKGFINYLQGSDLLKSLNLLNLKKDEAIANKKSFYDEKLKLWQNNGSNLSKMPEEIYDYIKKIKINKINYSDRMSIFYLLLKLIDHKELTNLRGNLEKYVSMNKNKIYSEELNIVNLVSLDNNKVRANFNLKPEDIGKFLKTETSIRNINQLNNFSEIFADGENVIKHRSFYNIKKYGILDLLEKIVDKADLKITKEEIKKYENLQNELKRNDFYKIQERIHRNYNQKPFLIKNNEKDFNDYKKAIENIQNYTQLKNKIEFNDLNLLQSLLFRILHRLAGYTSLWERDLQFKLKGEYPENKYIDEIFNFDNSKNKIYNEKNERGGSVVSKYGYFLVEKDGEIQRKNARDKKKNKIIKKEGLEIRNYIAHFNYIPDATKSILEILEELRNLLKYDRKLKNAVMKSIKDIFKEYGLIIEFKISHVNNSEKIEVLNVDSEKIKHLKNNGLVTTRNSEDLCELIKMMLEYKKS
;
A
#
# COMPACT_ATOMS: atom_id res chain seq x y z
N MET A 1 -17.24 -0.71 21.79
CA MET A 1 -16.10 -0.33 22.65
C MET A 1 -14.81 -0.49 21.88
N LYS A 2 -13.99 0.55 21.77
CA LYS A 2 -12.68 0.52 21.10
C LYS A 2 -11.60 0.47 22.18
N VAL A 3 -10.90 -0.66 22.28
CA VAL A 3 -9.91 -0.91 23.36
C VAL A 3 -8.51 -0.43 22.95
N THR A 4 -8.13 -0.65 21.69
CA THR A 4 -6.82 -0.31 21.11
C THR A 4 -6.92 0.82 20.07
N LYS A 5 -5.78 1.33 19.59
CA LYS A 5 -5.65 2.42 18.61
C LYS A 5 -6.24 3.75 19.08
N ILE A 6 -6.13 4.02 20.37
CA ILE A 6 -6.43 5.30 21.03
C ILE A 6 -5.12 5.70 21.73
N ASP A 7 -4.65 6.92 21.49
CA ASP A 7 -3.38 7.44 22.04
C ASP A 7 -2.16 6.52 21.80
N GLY A 8 -2.12 5.82 20.67
CA GLY A 8 -1.01 4.91 20.31
C GLY A 8 -1.03 3.53 21.00
N LEU A 9 -2.05 3.21 21.80
CA LEU A 9 -2.18 1.90 22.47
C LEU A 9 -2.37 0.76 21.46
N SER A 10 -1.60 -0.31 21.63
CA SER A 10 -1.68 -1.53 20.84
C SER A 10 -1.64 -2.77 21.74
N HIS A 11 -2.20 -3.89 21.27
CA HIS A 11 -2.04 -5.17 21.95
C HIS A 11 -0.82 -5.88 21.34
N LYS A 12 0.09 -6.34 22.19
CA LYS A 12 1.25 -7.14 21.82
C LYS A 12 1.27 -8.44 22.61
N LYS A 13 1.68 -9.50 21.93
CA LYS A 13 1.90 -10.84 22.47
C LYS A 13 3.33 -10.99 22.96
N PHE A 14 3.50 -11.22 24.25
CA PHE A 14 4.75 -11.62 24.88
C PHE A 14 4.67 -13.11 25.24
N GLU A 15 5.77 -13.67 25.74
CA GLU A 15 5.88 -15.07 26.17
C GLU A 15 5.01 -15.37 27.41
N ASP A 16 5.01 -14.45 28.38
CA ASP A 16 4.29 -14.59 29.64
C ASP A 16 2.78 -14.35 29.47
N GLU A 17 2.40 -13.20 28.91
CA GLU A 17 1.01 -12.80 28.66
C GLU A 17 0.86 -11.83 27.47
N GLY A 18 -0.36 -11.66 26.99
CA GLY A 18 -0.68 -10.57 26.06
C GLY A 18 -0.92 -9.25 26.80
N LYS A 19 -0.21 -8.18 26.40
CA LYS A 19 -0.25 -6.87 27.08
C LYS A 19 -0.77 -5.75 26.17
N LEU A 20 -1.48 -4.77 26.75
CA LEU A 20 -1.74 -3.49 26.11
C LEU A 20 -0.55 -2.58 26.36
N VAL A 21 0.13 -2.20 25.28
CA VAL A 21 1.35 -1.42 25.35
C VAL A 21 1.23 -0.12 24.57
N LYS A 22 1.91 0.89 25.10
CA LYS A 22 2.18 2.15 24.43
C LYS A 22 3.68 2.30 24.22
N PHE A 23 4.08 2.63 23.00
CA PHE A 23 5.49 2.83 22.69
C PHE A 23 5.91 4.24 23.12
N ARG A 24 6.86 4.35 24.05
CA ARG A 24 7.45 5.61 24.53
C ARG A 24 8.94 5.38 24.81
N ASN A 25 9.81 6.34 24.44
CA ASN A 25 11.26 6.29 24.68
C ASN A 25 11.91 4.95 24.26
N ASN A 26 11.57 4.44 23.07
CA ASN A 26 12.03 3.14 22.56
C ASN A 26 11.68 1.90 23.42
N LYS A 27 10.73 2.01 24.35
CA LYS A 27 10.24 0.90 25.19
C LYS A 27 8.72 0.75 25.11
N ASN A 28 8.24 -0.48 25.27
CA ASN A 28 6.82 -0.79 25.40
C ASN A 28 6.42 -0.62 26.88
N ILE A 29 5.57 0.35 27.18
CA ILE A 29 5.04 0.56 28.55
C ILE A 29 3.68 -0.14 28.66
N ASN A 30 3.50 -0.96 29.69
CA ASN A 30 2.22 -1.63 29.97
C ASN A 30 1.21 -0.63 30.55
N GLU A 31 0.09 -0.44 29.86
CA GLU A 31 -0.98 0.48 30.25
C GLU A 31 -2.34 -0.24 30.42
N ILE A 32 -2.36 -1.57 30.57
CA ILE A 32 -3.60 -2.36 30.70
C ILE A 32 -4.50 -1.81 31.80
N LYS A 33 -3.98 -1.67 33.03
CA LYS A 33 -4.79 -1.28 34.20
C LYS A 33 -5.43 0.10 34.03
N GLU A 34 -4.64 1.10 33.62
CA GLU A 34 -5.13 2.46 33.42
C GLU A 34 -6.21 2.52 32.32
N ARG A 35 -5.98 1.83 31.20
CA ARG A 35 -6.92 1.82 30.08
C ARG A 35 -8.22 1.11 30.44
N LEU A 36 -8.16 -0.03 31.12
CA LEU A 36 -9.34 -0.76 31.55
C LEU A 36 -10.14 0.02 32.60
N LYS A 37 -9.47 0.74 33.53
CA LYS A 37 -10.14 1.63 34.49
C LYS A 37 -10.93 2.73 33.77
N LYS A 38 -10.31 3.44 32.81
CA LYS A 38 -11.00 4.43 31.96
C LYS A 38 -12.18 3.85 31.18
N LEU A 39 -12.10 2.60 30.74
CA LEU A 39 -13.21 1.97 30.00
C LEU A 39 -14.44 1.71 30.89
N LYS A 40 -14.31 1.65 32.22
CA LYS A 40 -15.44 1.45 33.14
C LYS A 40 -16.41 2.63 33.14
N GLU A 41 -15.91 3.86 32.96
CA GLU A 41 -16.66 5.12 32.94
C GLU A 41 -17.85 5.14 31.97
N LEU A 42 -19.06 5.47 32.46
CA LEU A 42 -20.27 5.62 31.64
C LEU A 42 -20.45 7.08 31.23
N LYS A 43 -20.61 7.33 29.93
CA LYS A 43 -21.07 8.63 29.44
C LYS A 43 -22.59 8.66 29.41
N LEU A 44 -23.20 9.73 29.92
CA LEU A 44 -24.64 9.82 30.06
C LEU A 44 -25.36 10.04 28.71
N ASP A 45 -24.66 10.53 27.68
CA ASP A 45 -25.21 10.65 26.31
C ASP A 45 -25.71 9.32 25.73
N ASN A 46 -25.21 8.20 26.25
CA ASN A 46 -25.65 6.87 25.85
C ASN A 46 -27.11 6.59 26.19
N TYR A 47 -27.73 7.37 27.08
CA TYR A 47 -29.13 7.24 27.47
C TYR A 47 -30.07 8.13 26.66
N ILE A 48 -29.55 9.10 25.89
CA ILE A 48 -30.33 9.96 25.00
C ILE A 48 -30.50 9.29 23.63
N LYS A 49 -31.71 9.36 23.05
CA LYS A 49 -32.01 8.87 21.69
C LYS A 49 -31.18 9.61 20.63
N ASN A 50 -30.91 8.94 19.51
CA ASN A 50 -30.17 9.57 18.42
C ASN A 50 -31.02 10.64 17.73
N PRO A 51 -30.47 11.85 17.46
CA PRO A 51 -31.20 12.90 16.76
C PRO A 51 -31.57 12.49 15.32
N GLU A 52 -30.70 11.74 14.63
CA GLU A 52 -30.96 11.26 13.26
C GLU A 52 -32.19 10.34 13.13
N ASN A 53 -32.68 9.76 14.23
CA ASN A 53 -33.80 8.82 14.23
C ASN A 53 -35.16 9.50 14.47
N VAL A 54 -35.21 10.83 14.62
CA VAL A 54 -36.48 11.56 14.73
C VAL A 54 -37.17 11.53 13.36
N LYS A 55 -38.41 11.03 13.34
CA LYS A 55 -39.33 11.14 12.22
C LYS A 55 -40.65 11.68 12.78
N ASN A 56 -41.11 12.81 12.27
CA ASN A 56 -42.41 13.37 12.65
C ASN A 56 -43.17 13.76 11.37
N LYS A 57 -44.51 13.67 11.40
CA LYS A 57 -45.35 14.15 10.28
C LYS A 57 -45.20 15.67 10.10
N ASP A 58 -44.97 16.38 11.20
CA ASP A 58 -44.60 17.80 11.21
C ASP A 58 -43.06 17.97 11.11
N LYS A 59 -42.61 18.63 10.04
CA LYS A 59 -41.18 18.85 9.78
C LYS A 59 -40.54 19.85 10.74
N ASP A 60 -41.29 20.79 11.28
CA ASP A 60 -40.76 21.78 12.21
C ASP A 60 -40.56 21.15 13.59
N ALA A 61 -41.54 20.38 14.07
CA ALA A 61 -41.39 19.56 15.27
C ALA A 61 -40.26 18.52 15.15
N GLU A 62 -40.06 17.94 13.95
CA GLU A 62 -38.92 17.04 13.68
C GLU A 62 -37.57 17.77 13.83
N LYS A 63 -37.46 18.97 13.25
CA LYS A 63 -36.24 19.79 13.29
C LYS A 63 -35.93 20.25 14.71
N GLU A 64 -36.93 20.68 15.46
CA GLU A 64 -36.80 21.09 16.85
C GLU A 64 -36.33 19.93 17.73
N THR A 65 -36.98 18.77 17.64
CA THR A 65 -36.59 17.56 18.39
C THR A 65 -35.17 17.10 18.02
N LYS A 66 -34.77 17.24 16.75
CA LYS A 66 -33.39 16.96 16.29
C LYS A 66 -32.38 17.89 16.95
N ILE A 67 -32.65 19.18 17.00
CA ILE A 67 -31.78 20.18 17.64
C ILE A 67 -31.69 19.88 19.13
N ARG A 68 -32.84 19.64 19.79
CA ARG A 68 -32.93 19.29 21.21
C ARG A 68 -32.09 18.07 21.59
N ARG A 69 -32.33 16.93 20.92
CA ARG A 69 -31.54 15.71 21.14
C ARG A 69 -30.06 15.87 20.83
N THR A 70 -29.69 16.69 19.85
CA THR A 70 -28.29 16.97 19.52
C THR A 70 -27.59 17.69 20.64
N ASN A 71 -28.24 18.71 21.20
CA ASN A 71 -27.70 19.50 22.30
C ASN A 71 -27.65 18.69 23.61
N LEU A 72 -28.73 17.98 23.97
CA LEU A 72 -28.74 17.05 25.11
C LEU A 72 -27.62 16.01 25.00
N LYS A 73 -27.41 15.42 23.82
CA LYS A 73 -26.29 14.50 23.61
C LYS A 73 -24.93 15.14 23.82
N LYS A 74 -24.72 16.36 23.30
CA LYS A 74 -23.45 17.08 23.50
C LYS A 74 -23.20 17.31 24.99
N TYR A 75 -24.18 17.83 25.70
CA TYR A 75 -24.14 18.08 27.14
C TYR A 75 -23.78 16.80 27.93
N PHE A 76 -24.60 15.76 27.82
CA PHE A 76 -24.40 14.51 28.56
C PHE A 76 -23.18 13.69 28.09
N SER A 77 -22.58 14.00 26.94
CA SER A 77 -21.36 13.31 26.48
C SER A 77 -20.13 13.77 27.25
N GLU A 78 -20.23 14.93 27.88
CA GLU A 78 -19.21 15.57 28.72
C GLU A 78 -19.48 15.39 30.22
N ILE A 79 -20.55 14.66 30.59
CA ILE A 79 -20.80 14.17 31.95
C ILE A 79 -20.50 12.68 32.00
N ILE A 80 -19.54 12.32 32.85
CA ILE A 80 -19.04 10.97 33.01
C ILE A 80 -19.39 10.47 34.40
N LEU A 81 -20.10 9.35 34.46
CA LEU A 81 -20.35 8.61 35.68
C LEU A 81 -19.23 7.58 35.90
N ARG A 82 -18.65 7.56 37.11
CA ARG A 82 -17.60 6.61 37.52
C ARG A 82 -17.85 6.12 38.95
N LYS A 83 -17.23 4.99 39.30
CA LYS A 83 -17.25 4.42 40.65
C LYS A 83 -15.87 4.59 41.29
N GLU A 84 -15.80 5.29 42.43
CA GLU A 84 -14.59 5.47 43.25
C GLU A 84 -14.96 5.16 44.70
N ASP A 85 -14.16 4.33 45.38
CA ASP A 85 -14.35 3.90 46.77
C ASP A 85 -15.80 3.49 47.10
N GLU A 86 -16.35 2.66 46.22
CA GLU A 86 -17.74 2.15 46.24
C GLU A 86 -18.87 3.17 46.02
N LYS A 87 -18.54 4.47 45.94
CA LYS A 87 -19.50 5.55 45.64
C LYS A 87 -19.58 5.85 44.15
N TYR A 88 -20.78 6.19 43.69
CA TYR A 88 -21.06 6.60 42.31
C TYR A 88 -20.95 8.11 42.24
N ILE A 89 -20.06 8.61 41.37
CA ILE A 89 -19.78 10.03 41.25
C ILE A 89 -19.87 10.48 39.80
N LEU A 90 -20.39 11.69 39.62
CA LEU A 90 -20.43 12.37 38.33
C LEU A 90 -19.21 13.26 38.20
N LYS A 91 -18.63 13.29 37.01
CA LYS A 91 -17.47 14.10 36.67
C LYS A 91 -17.71 14.81 35.36
N LYS A 92 -17.55 16.13 35.34
CA LYS A 92 -17.58 16.91 34.09
C LYS A 92 -16.21 16.93 33.42
N THR A 93 -16.19 16.91 32.10
CA THR A 93 -14.95 17.08 31.33
C THR A 93 -14.63 18.57 31.14
N LYS A 94 -13.40 18.84 30.69
CA LYS A 94 -12.97 20.20 30.30
C LYS A 94 -13.74 20.80 29.13
N LYS A 95 -14.46 19.99 28.35
CA LYS A 95 -15.20 20.41 27.15
C LYS A 95 -16.68 20.64 27.41
N PHE A 96 -17.10 20.51 28.66
CA PHE A 96 -18.47 20.71 29.07
C PHE A 96 -18.95 22.12 28.71
N LYS A 97 -20.12 22.20 28.09
CA LYS A 97 -20.85 23.42 27.81
C LYS A 97 -22.26 23.25 28.30
N ASP A 98 -22.76 24.26 29.00
CA ASP A 98 -24.13 24.25 29.51
C ASP A 98 -25.12 24.47 28.37
N ILE A 99 -26.36 24.04 28.56
CA ILE A 99 -27.43 24.21 27.58
C ILE A 99 -28.72 24.69 28.24
N ASN A 100 -29.36 25.69 27.64
CA ASN A 100 -30.72 26.08 28.02
C ASN A 100 -31.73 25.27 27.22
N GLN A 101 -31.90 23.99 27.58
CA GLN A 101 -32.91 23.13 26.98
C GLN A 101 -33.59 22.25 28.02
N GLU A 102 -34.87 21.98 27.81
CA GLU A 102 -35.59 20.98 28.57
C GLU A 102 -35.36 19.59 27.99
N ILE A 103 -35.45 18.57 28.85
CA ILE A 103 -35.44 17.17 28.47
C ILE A 103 -36.87 16.63 28.51
N ASP A 104 -37.29 15.93 27.45
CA ASP A 104 -38.56 15.22 27.40
C ASP A 104 -38.33 13.73 27.74
N TYR A 105 -39.30 13.09 28.41
CA TYR A 105 -39.33 11.64 28.64
C TYR A 105 -39.09 10.85 27.35
N TYR A 106 -39.64 11.34 26.23
CA TYR A 106 -39.49 10.71 24.92
C TYR A 106 -38.09 10.89 24.31
N ASP A 107 -37.23 11.74 24.86
CA ASP A 107 -35.83 11.90 24.44
C ASP A 107 -34.90 10.84 25.04
N VAL A 108 -35.32 10.19 26.13
CA VAL A 108 -34.59 9.08 26.77
C VAL A 108 -34.86 7.77 26.02
N LYS A 109 -33.84 6.91 25.93
CA LYS A 109 -33.96 5.59 25.32
C LYS A 109 -34.90 4.69 26.13
N SER A 110 -35.75 3.93 25.43
CA SER A 110 -36.59 2.93 26.07
C SER A 110 -35.74 1.84 26.73
N LYS A 111 -35.89 1.73 28.06
CA LYS A 111 -35.23 0.78 28.95
C LYS A 111 -36.19 0.44 30.09
N LYS A 112 -35.94 -0.67 30.79
CA LYS A 112 -36.75 -1.13 31.93
C LYS A 112 -36.93 -0.06 33.02
N ASN A 113 -35.96 0.82 33.19
CA ASN A 113 -35.95 1.93 34.16
C ASN A 113 -35.96 3.32 33.48
N GLN A 114 -36.66 3.47 32.36
CA GLN A 114 -36.67 4.72 31.58
C GLN A 114 -37.09 5.94 32.40
N GLN A 115 -38.10 5.82 33.26
CA GLN A 115 -38.57 6.91 34.13
C GLN A 115 -37.48 7.36 35.10
N GLU A 116 -36.87 6.42 35.82
CA GLU A 116 -35.80 6.74 36.78
C GLU A 116 -34.55 7.33 36.10
N ILE A 117 -34.24 6.89 34.88
CA ILE A 117 -33.19 7.50 34.05
C ILE A 117 -33.55 8.94 33.67
N PHE A 118 -34.81 9.17 33.25
CA PHE A 118 -35.29 10.49 32.90
C PHE A 118 -35.21 11.46 34.08
N ASP A 119 -35.70 11.04 35.25
CA ASP A 119 -35.71 11.85 36.46
C ASP A 119 -34.29 12.27 36.86
N VAL A 120 -33.33 11.33 36.87
CA VAL A 120 -31.93 11.63 37.18
C VAL A 120 -31.28 12.53 36.12
N LEU A 121 -31.54 12.31 34.82
CA LEU A 121 -30.99 13.17 33.77
C LEU A 121 -31.56 14.59 33.84
N LYS A 122 -32.86 14.73 34.16
CA LYS A 122 -33.52 16.01 34.37
C LYS A 122 -32.93 16.75 35.57
N GLU A 123 -32.78 16.06 36.71
CA GLU A 123 -32.14 16.60 37.92
C GLU A 123 -30.71 17.08 37.63
N ILE A 124 -29.93 16.32 36.85
CA ILE A 124 -28.56 16.71 36.44
C ILE A 124 -28.56 17.95 35.53
N LEU A 125 -29.57 18.12 34.69
CA LEU A 125 -29.71 19.27 33.79
C LEU A 125 -30.07 20.54 34.57
N GLU A 126 -30.83 20.40 35.66
CA GLU A 126 -31.26 21.51 36.53
C GLU A 126 -30.15 22.04 37.45
N LEU A 127 -29.05 21.31 37.65
CA LEU A 127 -27.93 21.69 38.53
C LEU A 127 -27.12 22.92 38.10
N LYS A 128 -27.39 23.52 36.93
CA LYS A 128 -26.67 24.69 36.36
C LYS A 128 -25.15 24.62 36.57
N ILE A 129 -24.54 23.56 36.04
CA ILE A 129 -23.12 23.23 36.23
C ILE A 129 -22.25 24.31 35.58
N LYS A 130 -21.32 24.91 36.35
CA LYS A 130 -20.44 25.97 35.83
C LYS A 130 -19.51 25.48 34.71
N GLU A 131 -19.42 26.26 33.64
CA GLU A 131 -18.41 26.09 32.60
C GLU A 131 -17.03 26.50 33.15
N THR A 132 -16.13 25.53 33.36
CA THR A 132 -14.76 25.76 33.85
C THR A 132 -13.79 24.90 33.04
N GLU A 133 -12.55 25.37 32.87
CA GLU A 133 -11.49 24.67 32.11
C GLU A 133 -10.87 23.47 32.85
N LYS A 134 -11.45 23.07 33.98
CA LYS A 134 -10.98 21.96 34.82
C LYS A 134 -12.02 20.85 34.86
N GLU A 135 -11.52 19.62 35.03
CA GLU A 135 -12.39 18.49 35.33
C GLU A 135 -12.79 18.56 36.80
N GLU A 136 -14.09 18.51 37.08
CA GLU A 136 -14.62 18.67 38.44
C GLU A 136 -15.63 17.56 38.73
N ILE A 137 -15.69 17.17 40.00
CA ILE A 137 -16.70 16.23 40.52
C ILE A 137 -17.97 17.04 40.75
N ILE A 138 -19.09 16.53 40.23
CA ILE A 138 -20.41 17.09 40.46
C ILE A 138 -20.99 16.40 41.69
N THR A 139 -21.37 17.19 42.69
CA THR A 139 -22.06 16.69 43.88
C THR A 139 -23.44 16.21 43.48
N PHE A 140 -23.71 14.92 43.65
CA PHE A 140 -24.99 14.28 43.34
C PHE A 140 -25.21 13.08 44.26
N ASP A 141 -26.45 12.67 44.45
CA ASP A 141 -26.79 11.50 45.27
C ASP A 141 -26.26 10.19 44.66
N SER A 142 -25.29 9.59 45.34
CA SER A 142 -24.65 8.34 44.96
C SER A 142 -25.63 7.15 45.00
N GLU A 143 -26.58 7.09 45.93
CA GLU A 143 -27.54 5.99 46.04
C GLU A 143 -28.57 6.06 44.90
N LYS A 144 -29.03 7.26 44.53
CA LYS A 144 -29.84 7.45 43.31
C LYS A 144 -29.09 6.97 42.06
N LEU A 145 -27.82 7.37 41.88
CA LEU A 145 -27.02 6.94 40.73
C LEU A 145 -26.79 5.43 40.69
N LYS A 146 -26.58 4.81 41.86
CA LYS A 146 -26.43 3.36 42.01
C LYS A 146 -27.71 2.63 41.64
N LYS A 147 -28.88 3.10 42.11
CA LYS A 147 -30.18 2.51 41.76
C LYS A 147 -30.43 2.54 40.25
N VAL A 148 -30.16 3.68 39.61
CA VAL A 148 -30.48 3.89 38.19
C VAL A 148 -29.45 3.25 37.24
N PHE A 149 -28.16 3.37 37.54
CA PHE A 149 -27.08 2.95 36.62
C PHE A 149 -26.25 1.77 37.11
N GLY A 150 -26.51 1.25 38.32
CA GLY A 150 -25.73 0.18 38.95
C GLY A 150 -25.68 -1.10 38.12
N GLU A 151 -26.82 -1.56 37.59
CA GLU A 151 -26.86 -2.74 36.71
C GLU A 151 -26.01 -2.56 35.44
N ASP A 152 -26.07 -1.40 34.82
CA ASP A 152 -25.30 -1.09 33.61
C ASP A 152 -23.79 -1.08 33.93
N PHE A 153 -23.40 -0.61 35.11
CA PHE A 153 -22.03 -0.74 35.61
C PHE A 153 -21.61 -2.20 35.77
N VAL A 154 -22.40 -3.02 36.45
CA VAL A 154 -22.09 -4.45 36.66
C VAL A 154 -21.93 -5.18 35.32
N LYS A 155 -22.85 -4.97 34.38
CA LYS A 155 -22.78 -5.53 33.02
C LYS A 155 -21.50 -5.09 32.30
N LYS A 156 -21.11 -3.83 32.46
CA LYS A 156 -19.92 -3.28 31.81
C LYS A 156 -18.62 -3.75 32.47
N GLU A 157 -18.57 -3.85 33.79
CA GLU A 157 -17.43 -4.40 34.52
C GLU A 157 -17.21 -5.88 34.19
N ALA A 158 -18.26 -6.69 34.15
CA ALA A 158 -18.18 -8.09 33.72
C ALA A 158 -17.58 -8.21 32.31
N LYS A 159 -18.05 -7.36 31.37
CA LYS A 159 -17.50 -7.30 30.01
C LYS A 159 -16.04 -6.87 29.97
N ILE A 160 -15.63 -5.92 30.80
CA ILE A 160 -14.24 -5.46 30.89
C ILE A 160 -13.34 -6.55 31.47
N LYS A 161 -13.77 -7.25 32.53
CA LYS A 161 -13.07 -8.42 33.09
C LYS A 161 -12.88 -9.52 32.04
N ALA A 162 -13.90 -9.81 31.24
CA ALA A 162 -13.81 -10.77 30.15
C ALA A 162 -12.79 -10.34 29.06
N ILE A 163 -12.76 -9.05 28.72
CA ILE A 163 -11.79 -8.49 27.77
C ILE A 163 -10.37 -8.54 28.34
N GLU A 164 -10.18 -8.21 29.62
CA GLU A 164 -8.89 -8.33 30.28
C GLU A 164 -8.35 -9.75 30.21
N LYS A 165 -9.18 -10.74 30.57
CA LYS A 165 -8.83 -12.16 30.47
C LYS A 165 -8.48 -12.55 29.03
N SER A 166 -9.26 -12.10 28.05
CA SER A 166 -9.00 -12.37 26.64
C SER A 166 -7.68 -11.75 26.16
N LEU A 167 -7.32 -10.56 26.62
CA LEU A 167 -6.05 -9.91 26.26
C LEU A 167 -4.85 -10.65 26.84
N LYS A 168 -4.93 -11.06 28.12
CA LYS A 168 -3.89 -11.80 28.84
C LYS A 168 -3.61 -13.17 28.22
N ILE A 169 -4.67 -13.94 27.95
CA ILE A 169 -4.56 -15.30 27.34
C ILE A 169 -4.04 -15.23 25.91
N ASN A 170 -4.23 -14.12 25.20
CA ASN A 170 -3.73 -13.95 23.84
C ASN A 170 -2.22 -13.62 23.82
N LYS A 171 -1.41 -14.57 24.28
CA LYS A 171 0.04 -14.51 24.36
C LYS A 171 0.73 -15.19 23.17
N ALA A 172 2.06 -15.11 23.12
CA ALA A 172 2.85 -15.83 22.13
C ALA A 172 2.85 -17.32 22.48
N ASN A 173 2.76 -18.17 21.46
CA ASN A 173 2.36 -19.57 21.69
C ASN A 173 2.99 -20.56 20.71
N TYR A 174 3.93 -20.14 19.86
CA TYR A 174 4.69 -21.03 19.00
C TYR A 174 6.10 -21.07 19.54
N LYS A 175 6.58 -22.28 19.84
CA LYS A 175 7.91 -22.52 20.40
C LYS A 175 8.70 -23.41 19.45
N LYS A 176 9.99 -23.10 19.30
CA LYS A 176 10.93 -23.92 18.51
C LYS A 176 11.78 -24.77 19.44
N ASP A 177 11.73 -26.08 19.26
CA ASP A 177 12.47 -27.05 20.05
C ASP A 177 13.32 -27.93 19.14
N SER A 178 14.42 -28.45 19.70
CA SER A 178 15.24 -29.45 19.02
C SER A 178 14.81 -30.85 19.43
N ILE A 179 14.60 -31.71 18.44
CA ILE A 179 14.22 -33.11 18.62
C ILE A 179 15.40 -33.99 18.21
N LYS A 180 15.71 -35.00 19.03
CA LYS A 180 16.67 -36.07 18.72
C LYS A 180 15.90 -37.38 18.48
N ILE A 181 16.18 -38.05 17.37
CA ILE A 181 15.70 -39.41 17.08
C ILE A 181 16.92 -40.20 16.60
N GLY A 182 17.41 -41.14 17.41
CA GLY A 182 18.72 -41.77 17.19
C GLY A 182 19.85 -40.73 17.16
N ASP A 183 20.73 -40.82 16.17
CA ASP A 183 21.82 -39.84 15.94
C ASP A 183 21.37 -38.57 15.20
N ASP A 184 20.15 -38.56 14.67
CA ASP A 184 19.62 -37.44 13.89
C ASP A 184 18.96 -36.38 14.78
N LYS A 185 19.41 -35.13 14.60
CA LYS A 185 18.88 -33.94 15.28
C LYS A 185 18.20 -33.03 14.27
N TYR A 186 16.95 -32.70 14.52
CA TYR A 186 16.21 -31.70 13.74
C TYR A 186 15.49 -30.70 14.65
N SER A 187 15.00 -29.61 14.06
CA SER A 187 14.24 -28.58 14.79
C SER A 187 12.78 -28.64 14.38
N ASN A 188 11.86 -28.53 15.34
CA ASN A 188 10.42 -28.52 15.10
C ASN A 188 9.78 -27.34 15.82
N VAL A 189 8.69 -26.85 15.27
CA VAL A 189 7.87 -25.81 15.90
C VAL A 189 6.48 -26.36 16.17
N LYS A 190 6.02 -26.16 17.40
CA LYS A 190 4.67 -26.53 17.84
C LYS A 190 3.99 -25.33 18.48
N GLY A 191 2.67 -25.30 18.38
CA GLY A 191 1.86 -24.34 19.10
C GLY A 191 1.39 -24.90 20.45
N GLU A 192 1.56 -24.16 21.53
CA GLU A 192 1.23 -24.60 22.90
C GLU A 192 -0.21 -24.29 23.31
N ASN A 193 -0.95 -23.50 22.51
CA ASN A 193 -2.34 -23.19 22.84
C ASN A 193 -3.26 -24.42 22.58
N LYS A 194 -4.39 -24.47 23.28
CA LYS A 194 -5.44 -25.49 23.16
C LYS A 194 -5.78 -25.88 21.72
N ARG A 195 -6.02 -24.89 20.86
CA ARG A 195 -6.37 -25.12 19.46
C ARG A 195 -5.19 -25.68 18.64
N SER A 196 -3.98 -25.28 18.97
CA SER A 196 -2.76 -25.79 18.34
C SER A 196 -2.48 -27.24 18.71
N ARG A 197 -2.84 -27.71 19.91
CA ARG A 197 -2.75 -29.15 20.27
C ARG A 197 -3.58 -30.01 19.32
N ILE A 198 -4.83 -29.62 19.06
CA ILE A 198 -5.70 -30.30 18.08
C ILE A 198 -5.09 -30.23 16.68
N TYR A 199 -4.56 -29.08 16.27
CA TYR A 199 -3.94 -28.94 14.94
C TYR A 199 -2.64 -29.73 14.78
N GLU A 200 -1.88 -29.95 15.85
CA GLU A 200 -0.69 -30.79 15.80
C GLU A 200 -1.04 -32.24 15.48
N TYR A 201 -2.17 -32.75 15.99
CA TYR A 201 -2.68 -34.10 15.66
C TYR A 201 -2.96 -34.27 14.16
N TYR A 202 -3.56 -33.24 13.54
CA TYR A 202 -3.93 -33.23 12.12
C TYR A 202 -2.87 -32.58 11.21
N LYS A 203 -1.64 -32.36 11.70
CA LYS A 203 -0.59 -31.62 10.97
C LYS A 203 -0.12 -32.32 9.70
N LYS A 204 -0.10 -33.65 9.69
CA LYS A 204 0.30 -34.47 8.54
C LYS A 204 -0.84 -34.60 7.53
N SER A 205 -0.52 -34.57 6.23
CA SER A 205 -1.52 -34.68 5.15
C SER A 205 -2.40 -35.92 5.22
N GLU A 206 -1.89 -37.03 5.74
CA GLU A 206 -2.59 -38.31 5.88
C GLU A 206 -3.84 -38.19 6.77
N ASN A 207 -3.80 -37.31 7.77
CA ASN A 207 -4.90 -37.11 8.72
C ASN A 207 -5.93 -36.06 8.25
N LEU A 208 -5.72 -35.41 7.09
CA LEU A 208 -6.58 -34.32 6.63
C LEU A 208 -8.02 -34.77 6.35
N LYS A 209 -8.20 -35.98 5.77
CA LYS A 209 -9.54 -36.54 5.53
C LYS A 209 -10.32 -36.75 6.83
N LYS A 210 -9.67 -37.35 7.84
CA LYS A 210 -10.24 -37.50 9.18
C LYS A 210 -10.66 -36.16 9.79
N PHE A 211 -9.84 -35.12 9.61
CA PHE A 211 -10.16 -33.76 10.07
C PHE A 211 -11.44 -33.21 9.39
N GLU A 212 -11.57 -33.37 8.07
CA GLU A 212 -12.75 -32.93 7.32
C GLU A 212 -14.02 -33.69 7.73
N GLU A 213 -13.92 -35.01 7.93
CA GLU A 213 -15.02 -35.86 8.36
C GLU A 213 -15.53 -35.47 9.75
N ASN A 214 -14.63 -35.28 10.71
CA ASN A 214 -15.01 -34.83 12.07
C ASN A 214 -15.69 -33.46 12.07
N ILE A 215 -15.33 -32.55 11.15
CA ILE A 215 -16.02 -31.27 10.98
C ILE A 215 -17.44 -31.48 10.45
N ARG A 216 -17.61 -32.37 9.46
CA ARG A 216 -18.91 -32.66 8.85
C ARG A 216 -19.86 -33.28 9.87
N GLU A 217 -19.36 -34.26 10.62
CA GLU A 217 -20.10 -34.91 11.71
C GLU A 217 -20.54 -33.88 12.76
N ALA A 218 -19.62 -33.03 13.23
CA ALA A 218 -19.93 -31.99 14.20
C ALA A 218 -20.93 -30.94 13.66
N PHE A 219 -20.90 -30.64 12.36
CA PHE A 219 -21.88 -29.76 11.74
C PHE A 219 -23.28 -30.36 11.74
N GLU A 220 -23.40 -31.63 11.37
CA GLU A 220 -24.68 -32.36 11.34
C GLU A 220 -25.26 -32.57 12.74
N LYS A 221 -24.41 -32.74 13.76
CA LYS A 221 -24.85 -32.80 15.17
C LYS A 221 -25.43 -31.48 15.68
N LEU A 222 -24.96 -30.34 15.16
CA LEU A 222 -25.37 -29.02 15.64
C LEU A 222 -26.51 -28.39 14.83
N TYR A 223 -26.58 -28.71 13.54
CA TYR A 223 -27.47 -28.02 12.61
C TYR A 223 -28.19 -29.01 11.72
N THR A 224 -29.52 -28.94 11.75
CA THR A 224 -30.39 -29.61 10.78
C THR A 224 -30.64 -28.70 9.57
N GLU A 225 -31.08 -29.28 8.46
CA GLU A 225 -31.47 -28.50 7.28
C GLU A 225 -32.61 -27.53 7.59
N GLU A 226 -33.59 -27.97 8.39
CA GLU A 226 -34.74 -27.15 8.79
C GLU A 226 -34.32 -25.93 9.64
N ASN A 227 -33.46 -26.14 10.65
CA ASN A 227 -32.94 -25.07 11.49
C ASN A 227 -32.25 -23.98 10.65
N ILE A 228 -31.49 -24.38 9.63
CA ILE A 228 -30.78 -23.43 8.76
C ILE A 228 -31.73 -22.73 7.78
N LYS A 229 -32.74 -23.42 7.24
CA LYS A 229 -33.80 -22.81 6.42
C LYS A 229 -34.57 -21.76 7.20
N GLU A 230 -34.99 -22.07 8.43
CA GLU A 230 -35.71 -21.10 9.25
C GLU A 230 -34.80 -19.94 9.68
N LEU A 231 -33.53 -20.21 10.03
CA LEU A 231 -32.55 -19.16 10.32
C LEU A 231 -32.41 -18.20 9.14
N TYR A 232 -32.35 -18.73 7.91
CA TYR A 232 -32.31 -17.91 6.71
C TYR A 232 -33.58 -17.08 6.52
N SER A 233 -34.77 -17.65 6.76
CA SER A 233 -36.04 -16.93 6.74
C SER A 233 -36.06 -15.74 7.72
N LYS A 234 -35.61 -15.93 8.97
CA LYS A 234 -35.46 -14.83 9.94
C LYS A 234 -34.44 -13.78 9.46
N ILE A 235 -33.38 -14.19 8.77
CA ILE A 235 -32.41 -13.25 8.18
C ILE A 235 -33.06 -12.43 7.05
N GLU A 236 -33.87 -13.04 6.20
CA GLU A 236 -34.61 -12.36 5.14
C GLU A 236 -35.57 -11.29 5.68
N GLU A 237 -36.23 -11.55 6.81
CA GLU A 237 -37.09 -10.57 7.48
C GLU A 237 -36.30 -9.30 7.86
N ILE A 238 -35.07 -9.46 8.37
CA ILE A 238 -34.18 -8.35 8.74
C ILE A 238 -33.67 -7.57 7.53
N LEU A 239 -33.55 -8.20 6.35
CA LEU A 239 -33.17 -7.49 5.12
C LEU A 239 -34.17 -6.37 4.80
N LYS A 240 -35.43 -6.53 5.20
CA LYS A 240 -36.49 -5.52 5.08
C LYS A 240 -36.56 -4.60 6.32
N LYS A 241 -36.30 -5.12 7.53
CA LYS A 241 -36.39 -4.38 8.81
C LYS A 241 -35.11 -4.50 9.66
N THR A 242 -34.08 -3.73 9.32
CA THR A 242 -32.74 -3.76 9.96
C THR A 242 -32.68 -3.60 11.48
N HIS A 243 -33.74 -3.09 12.13
CA HIS A 243 -33.82 -2.94 13.58
C HIS A 243 -34.16 -4.24 14.32
N LEU A 244 -34.68 -5.26 13.62
CA LEU A 244 -35.11 -6.55 14.19
C LEU A 244 -33.98 -7.60 14.28
N LYS A 245 -32.72 -7.17 14.35
CA LYS A 245 -31.57 -8.09 14.43
C LYS A 245 -31.55 -8.99 15.66
N SER A 246 -32.29 -8.62 16.70
CA SER A 246 -32.47 -9.45 17.88
C SER A 246 -33.15 -10.77 17.53
N ILE A 247 -34.09 -10.80 16.59
CA ILE A 247 -34.84 -12.01 16.22
C ILE A 247 -33.90 -13.14 15.76
N VAL A 248 -33.00 -12.86 14.81
CA VAL A 248 -32.01 -13.87 14.36
C VAL A 248 -31.06 -14.29 15.48
N ARG A 249 -30.77 -13.38 16.42
CA ARG A 249 -29.91 -13.73 17.55
C ARG A 249 -30.63 -14.60 18.57
N GLU A 250 -31.88 -14.28 18.88
CA GLU A 250 -32.72 -15.05 19.79
C GLU A 250 -32.98 -16.44 19.21
N PHE A 251 -33.41 -16.53 17.95
CA PHE A 251 -33.59 -17.81 17.26
C PHE A 251 -32.31 -18.66 17.26
N TYR A 252 -31.16 -18.08 16.88
CA TYR A 252 -29.90 -18.83 16.88
C TYR A 252 -29.48 -19.26 18.29
N GLN A 253 -29.57 -18.39 19.29
CA GLN A 253 -29.07 -18.69 20.64
C GLN A 253 -30.04 -19.57 21.45
N ASN A 254 -31.35 -19.37 21.31
CA ASN A 254 -32.35 -19.98 22.18
C ASN A 254 -33.02 -21.19 21.54
N GLU A 255 -33.13 -21.26 20.22
CA GLU A 255 -33.85 -22.34 19.53
C GLU A 255 -32.88 -23.32 18.86
N ILE A 256 -31.90 -22.82 18.10
CA ILE A 256 -30.92 -23.70 17.44
C ILE A 256 -29.89 -24.25 18.43
N ILE A 257 -29.20 -23.36 19.15
CA ILE A 257 -28.17 -23.78 20.12
C ILE A 257 -28.83 -24.19 21.45
N GLY A 258 -29.91 -23.51 21.82
CA GLY A 258 -30.64 -23.74 23.06
C GLY A 258 -29.95 -23.14 24.30
N GLU A 259 -30.70 -23.09 25.40
CA GLU A 259 -30.12 -22.69 26.69
C GLU A 259 -28.98 -23.63 27.09
N SER A 260 -27.97 -23.04 27.72
CA SER A 260 -26.81 -23.76 28.23
C SER A 260 -27.15 -24.43 29.55
N GLU A 261 -26.72 -25.67 29.73
CA GLU A 261 -26.90 -26.47 30.95
C GLU A 261 -26.19 -25.84 32.17
N PHE A 262 -25.27 -24.89 31.95
CA PHE A 262 -24.69 -24.06 33.00
C PHE A 262 -25.71 -23.12 33.67
N SER A 263 -26.92 -22.95 33.11
CA SER A 263 -28.00 -22.16 33.70
C SER A 263 -28.58 -22.79 34.98
N LYS A 264 -28.50 -24.12 35.12
CA LYS A 264 -28.97 -24.85 36.32
C LYS A 264 -28.05 -24.56 37.51
N LYS A 265 -28.61 -23.95 38.56
CA LYS A 265 -27.88 -23.51 39.76
C LYS A 265 -28.33 -24.27 41.01
N ASN A 266 -27.41 -24.50 41.94
CA ASN A 266 -27.69 -25.01 43.28
C ASN A 266 -28.24 -23.89 44.20
N GLY A 267 -28.55 -24.24 45.45
CA GLY A 267 -29.06 -23.29 46.46
C GLY A 267 -28.17 -22.05 46.70
N ASP A 268 -26.86 -22.17 46.42
CA ASP A 268 -25.89 -21.06 46.54
C ASP A 268 -25.78 -20.21 45.26
N GLY A 269 -26.61 -20.48 44.25
CA GLY A 269 -26.59 -19.76 42.97
C GLY A 269 -25.41 -20.11 42.06
N ILE A 270 -24.68 -21.19 42.34
CA ILE A 270 -23.54 -21.71 41.56
C ILE A 270 -24.03 -22.80 40.61
N SER A 271 -23.48 -22.86 39.39
CA SER A 271 -23.88 -23.88 38.41
C SER A 271 -23.54 -25.29 38.92
N ILE A 272 -24.54 -26.18 38.90
CA ILE A 272 -24.39 -27.60 39.32
C ILE A 272 -23.31 -28.29 38.48
N LEU A 273 -23.39 -28.09 37.15
CA LEU A 273 -22.42 -28.62 36.18
C LEU A 273 -21.01 -28.09 36.43
N TYR A 274 -20.86 -26.83 36.85
CA TYR A 274 -19.53 -26.27 37.18
C TYR A 274 -18.92 -26.93 38.42
N ASN A 275 -19.71 -27.24 39.44
CA ASN A 275 -19.23 -27.95 40.62
C ASN A 275 -18.79 -29.37 40.26
N GLN A 276 -19.57 -30.10 39.47
CA GLN A 276 -19.20 -31.44 38.99
C GLN A 276 -17.90 -31.44 38.18
N ILE A 277 -17.71 -30.46 37.29
CA ILE A 277 -16.44 -30.29 36.57
C ILE A 277 -15.28 -30.07 37.55
N LYS A 278 -15.48 -29.23 38.57
CA LYS A 278 -14.43 -28.94 39.56
C LYS A 278 -14.07 -30.17 40.38
N ASP A 279 -15.04 -30.99 40.75
CA ASP A 279 -14.82 -32.21 41.53
C ASP A 279 -14.16 -33.30 40.67
N SER A 280 -14.57 -33.44 39.42
CA SER A 280 -13.95 -34.34 38.44
C SER A 280 -12.47 -34.00 38.20
N ILE A 281 -12.15 -32.71 37.98
CA ILE A 281 -10.75 -32.24 37.85
C ILE A 281 -9.92 -32.56 39.10
N LYS A 282 -10.49 -32.43 40.30
CA LYS A 282 -9.78 -32.76 41.56
C LYS A 282 -9.50 -34.25 41.69
N LYS A 283 -10.38 -35.10 41.13
CA LYS A 283 -10.24 -36.56 41.13
C LYS A 283 -9.35 -37.08 40.00
N GLU A 284 -8.85 -36.19 39.15
CA GLU A 284 -8.05 -36.53 37.96
C GLU A 284 -8.78 -37.47 36.98
N GLU A 285 -10.13 -37.41 36.96
CA GLU A 285 -10.96 -38.18 36.03
C GLU A 285 -10.71 -37.72 34.57
N ASN A 286 -10.74 -38.67 33.63
CA ASN A 286 -10.71 -38.34 32.21
C ASN A 286 -12.10 -37.89 31.71
N PHE A 287 -12.18 -37.33 30.50
CA PHE A 287 -13.41 -36.73 30.00
C PHE A 287 -14.53 -37.76 29.75
N ILE A 288 -14.18 -39.01 29.44
CA ILE A 288 -15.16 -40.09 29.25
C ILE A 288 -15.75 -40.45 30.60
N GLU A 289 -14.91 -40.67 31.62
CA GLU A 289 -15.33 -40.90 33.00
C GLU A 289 -16.19 -39.73 33.53
N PHE A 290 -15.81 -38.49 33.22
CA PHE A 290 -16.63 -37.32 33.54
C PHE A 290 -18.02 -37.42 32.90
N ILE A 291 -18.13 -37.75 31.61
CA ILE A 291 -19.44 -37.87 30.95
C ILE A 291 -20.28 -38.98 31.60
N GLU A 292 -19.68 -40.13 31.88
CA GLU A 292 -20.34 -41.28 32.52
C GLU A 292 -20.84 -40.93 33.93
N ASN A 293 -19.99 -40.31 34.75
CA ASN A 293 -20.32 -39.85 36.11
C ASN A 293 -21.35 -38.70 36.12
N THR A 294 -21.44 -37.95 35.03
CA THR A 294 -22.39 -36.84 34.88
C THR A 294 -23.70 -37.28 34.20
N GLY A 295 -23.89 -38.59 33.96
CA GLY A 295 -25.01 -39.18 33.22
C GLY A 295 -26.42 -38.77 33.67
N ASN A 296 -26.58 -38.24 34.89
CA ASN A 296 -27.85 -37.67 35.38
C ASN A 296 -28.26 -36.33 34.72
N LEU A 297 -27.33 -35.68 34.01
CA LEU A 297 -27.55 -34.43 33.28
C LEU A 297 -27.33 -34.73 31.80
N GLU A 298 -28.38 -34.99 31.02
CA GLU A 298 -28.26 -35.15 29.57
C GLU A 298 -27.56 -33.92 28.94
N LEU A 299 -26.26 -34.02 28.66
CA LEU A 299 -25.46 -32.91 28.13
C LEU A 299 -25.56 -32.86 26.61
N LYS A 300 -25.88 -31.67 26.05
CA LYS A 300 -25.76 -31.42 24.62
C LYS A 300 -24.33 -31.58 24.11
N GLU A 301 -24.18 -31.98 22.86
CA GLU A 301 -22.90 -32.16 22.18
C GLU A 301 -22.04 -30.88 22.17
N LEU A 302 -22.64 -29.70 22.00
CA LEU A 302 -21.92 -28.42 22.09
C LEU A 302 -21.36 -28.20 23.51
N THR A 303 -22.15 -28.51 24.53
CA THR A 303 -21.77 -28.31 25.94
C THR A 303 -20.65 -29.27 26.33
N LYS A 304 -20.76 -30.55 25.95
CA LYS A 304 -19.65 -31.53 26.05
C LYS A 304 -18.38 -30.95 25.41
N SER A 305 -18.50 -30.44 24.18
CA SER A 305 -17.37 -29.88 23.44
C SER A 305 -16.72 -28.66 24.10
N GLN A 306 -17.54 -27.75 24.64
CA GLN A 306 -17.06 -26.58 25.37
C GLN A 306 -16.36 -26.96 26.69
N ILE A 307 -16.87 -27.97 27.40
CA ILE A 307 -16.26 -28.50 28.62
C ILE A 307 -14.92 -29.15 28.31
N PHE A 308 -14.90 -30.07 27.34
CA PHE A 308 -13.67 -30.75 26.89
C PHE A 308 -12.60 -29.72 26.53
N TYR A 309 -12.90 -28.79 25.64
CA TYR A 309 -11.94 -27.76 25.22
C TYR A 309 -11.46 -26.89 26.39
N LYS A 310 -12.36 -26.49 27.30
CA LYS A 310 -12.03 -25.53 28.36
C LYS A 310 -11.31 -26.16 29.54
N TYR A 311 -11.58 -27.42 29.89
CA TYR A 311 -11.13 -28.01 31.15
C TYR A 311 -10.28 -29.27 30.99
N PHE A 312 -10.58 -30.15 30.03
CA PHE A 312 -9.94 -31.47 29.93
C PHE A 312 -8.80 -31.54 28.90
N LEU A 313 -8.91 -30.81 27.78
CA LEU A 313 -7.98 -30.85 26.65
C LEU A 313 -6.48 -30.67 27.01
N GLU A 314 -6.18 -29.95 28.09
CA GLU A 314 -4.78 -29.71 28.50
C GLU A 314 -4.17 -30.88 29.27
N ASN A 315 -5.00 -31.69 29.93
CA ASN A 315 -4.58 -32.73 30.87
C ASN A 315 -4.71 -34.15 30.30
N GLU A 316 -5.23 -34.29 29.07
CA GLU A 316 -5.38 -35.59 28.40
C GLU A 316 -4.47 -35.73 27.17
N GLU A 317 -4.10 -36.99 26.89
CA GLU A 317 -3.47 -37.41 25.64
C GLU A 317 -4.54 -37.57 24.55
N LEU A 318 -4.29 -37.04 23.35
CA LEU A 318 -5.27 -37.04 22.26
C LEU A 318 -5.21 -38.32 21.44
N ASN A 319 -6.36 -38.93 21.20
CA ASN A 319 -6.55 -40.10 20.34
C ASN A 319 -7.72 -39.89 19.37
N ASP A 320 -8.01 -40.87 18.51
CA ASP A 320 -9.07 -40.77 17.49
C ASP A 320 -10.49 -40.64 18.08
N GLU A 321 -10.70 -40.99 19.36
CA GLU A 321 -12.01 -40.91 20.03
C GLU A 321 -12.21 -39.56 20.74
N ASN A 322 -11.32 -39.18 21.65
CA ASN A 322 -11.51 -37.98 22.46
C ASN A 322 -11.37 -36.68 21.65
N ILE A 323 -10.58 -36.68 20.57
CA ILE A 323 -10.36 -35.48 19.75
C ILE A 323 -11.64 -35.00 19.06
N LYS A 324 -12.59 -35.90 18.79
CA LYS A 324 -13.89 -35.60 18.17
C LYS A 324 -14.69 -34.61 19.01
N PHE A 325 -14.55 -34.66 20.34
CA PHE A 325 -15.26 -33.75 21.24
C PHE A 325 -14.86 -32.29 21.05
N ALA A 326 -13.75 -31.94 20.39
CA ALA A 326 -13.41 -30.55 20.16
C ALA A 326 -14.20 -29.87 19.02
N PHE A 327 -14.79 -30.63 18.09
CA PHE A 327 -15.22 -30.10 16.80
C PHE A 327 -16.53 -29.32 16.84
N CYS A 328 -17.50 -29.70 17.67
CA CYS A 328 -18.77 -28.96 17.81
C CYS A 328 -18.50 -27.49 18.21
N TYR A 329 -17.59 -27.26 19.16
CA TYR A 329 -17.21 -25.91 19.55
C TYR A 329 -16.52 -25.12 18.41
N PHE A 330 -15.66 -25.77 17.62
CA PHE A 330 -15.02 -25.12 16.48
C PHE A 330 -16.00 -24.73 15.38
N VAL A 331 -16.98 -25.60 15.13
CA VAL A 331 -18.03 -25.38 14.13
C VAL A 331 -18.98 -24.26 14.57
N GLU A 332 -19.44 -24.25 15.84
CA GLU A 332 -20.28 -23.16 16.38
C GLU A 332 -19.59 -21.80 16.24
N ILE A 333 -18.32 -21.70 16.64
CA ILE A 333 -17.56 -20.44 16.55
C ILE A 333 -17.56 -19.91 15.12
N GLU A 334 -17.40 -20.77 14.11
CA GLU A 334 -17.34 -20.34 12.72
C GLU A 334 -18.70 -19.90 12.17
N VAL A 335 -19.79 -20.58 12.51
CA VAL A 335 -21.16 -20.17 12.12
C VAL A 335 -21.53 -18.85 12.79
N ASN A 336 -21.27 -18.72 14.09
CA ASN A 336 -21.51 -17.48 14.84
C ASN A 336 -20.67 -16.31 14.30
N ASN A 337 -19.41 -16.57 13.91
CA ASN A 337 -18.59 -15.56 13.23
C ASN A 337 -19.19 -15.13 11.88
N LEU A 338 -19.75 -16.06 11.09
CA LEU A 338 -20.44 -15.74 9.84
C LEU A 338 -21.67 -14.87 10.08
N LEU A 339 -22.50 -15.18 11.08
CA LEU A 339 -23.65 -14.34 11.46
C LEU A 339 -23.19 -12.94 11.89
N LYS A 340 -22.14 -12.87 12.70
CA LYS A 340 -21.59 -11.60 13.17
C LYS A 340 -21.07 -10.72 12.05
N GLU A 341 -20.37 -11.29 11.08
CA GLU A 341 -19.78 -10.55 9.96
C GLU A 341 -20.81 -10.16 8.91
N ASN A 342 -21.73 -11.06 8.56
CA ASN A 342 -22.65 -10.88 7.43
C ASN A 342 -24.04 -10.36 7.86
N VAL A 343 -24.42 -10.43 9.14
CA VAL A 343 -25.74 -9.99 9.63
C VAL A 343 -25.59 -8.90 10.68
N TYR A 344 -24.93 -9.20 11.81
CA TYR A 344 -24.98 -8.31 12.98
C TYR A 344 -24.20 -6.99 12.75
N LYS A 345 -23.02 -7.03 12.14
CA LYS A 345 -22.19 -5.82 11.90
C LYS A 345 -22.68 -4.92 10.77
N ILE A 346 -23.54 -5.40 9.87
CA ILE A 346 -23.96 -4.65 8.67
C ILE A 346 -24.94 -3.54 9.05
N LYS A 347 -24.59 -2.26 8.88
CA LYS A 347 -25.52 -1.16 9.23
C LYS A 347 -26.74 -1.07 8.31
N ARG A 348 -26.53 -1.27 7.00
CA ARG A 348 -27.57 -1.31 5.96
C ARG A 348 -27.23 -2.40 4.96
N PHE A 349 -28.20 -3.24 4.60
CA PHE A 349 -28.02 -4.27 3.58
C PHE A 349 -28.15 -3.64 2.20
N ASN A 350 -27.14 -3.85 1.35
CA ASN A 350 -27.23 -3.57 -0.08
C ASN A 350 -27.41 -4.88 -0.84
N GLU A 351 -27.65 -4.80 -2.14
CA GLU A 351 -27.93 -5.98 -2.97
C GLU A 351 -26.79 -7.00 -2.97
N SER A 352 -25.54 -6.53 -2.94
CA SER A 352 -24.36 -7.39 -2.80
C SER A 352 -24.34 -8.17 -1.49
N ASN A 353 -24.70 -7.52 -0.36
CA ASN A 353 -24.78 -8.17 0.94
C ASN A 353 -25.88 -9.22 0.96
N LYS A 354 -27.04 -8.95 0.35
CA LYS A 354 -28.17 -9.91 0.28
C LYS A 354 -27.76 -11.18 -0.47
N LYS A 355 -27.29 -11.05 -1.72
CA LYS A 355 -26.81 -12.18 -2.53
C LYS A 355 -25.70 -12.97 -1.84
N ARG A 356 -24.85 -12.30 -1.07
CA ARG A 356 -23.79 -12.97 -0.30
C ARG A 356 -24.36 -13.80 0.85
N ILE A 357 -25.38 -13.32 1.56
CA ILE A 357 -26.02 -14.05 2.66
C ILE A 357 -26.72 -15.29 2.12
N GLU A 358 -27.51 -15.13 1.05
CA GLU A 358 -28.16 -16.22 0.32
C GLU A 358 -27.16 -17.32 -0.08
N ASN A 359 -26.01 -16.92 -0.62
CA ASN A 359 -24.97 -17.87 -1.02
C ASN A 359 -24.19 -18.49 0.15
N ILE A 360 -24.34 -17.99 1.37
CA ILE A 360 -23.66 -18.52 2.56
C ILE A 360 -24.57 -19.44 3.36
N PHE A 361 -25.84 -19.08 3.54
CA PHE A 361 -26.75 -19.71 4.51
C PHE A 361 -27.72 -20.73 3.91
N GLU A 362 -27.43 -21.26 2.73
CA GLU A 362 -28.00 -22.54 2.28
C GLU A 362 -27.23 -23.70 2.94
N TYR A 363 -27.93 -24.73 3.41
CA TYR A 363 -27.38 -25.78 4.27
C TYR A 363 -26.13 -26.45 3.69
N GLY A 364 -26.17 -26.90 2.44
CA GLY A 364 -25.06 -27.55 1.76
C GLY A 364 -23.86 -26.62 1.53
N LYS A 365 -24.11 -25.37 1.12
CA LYS A 365 -23.09 -24.33 0.97
C LYS A 365 -22.46 -23.95 2.31
N LEU A 366 -23.24 -23.79 3.37
CA LEU A 366 -22.78 -23.46 4.70
C LEU A 366 -21.85 -24.57 5.22
N LYS A 367 -22.29 -25.84 5.15
CA LYS A 367 -21.50 -27.00 5.54
C LYS A 367 -20.15 -27.04 4.83
N LYS A 368 -20.13 -26.93 3.49
CA LYS A 368 -18.90 -26.87 2.68
C LYS A 368 -18.00 -25.69 3.07
N LEU A 369 -18.58 -24.53 3.34
CA LEU A 369 -17.85 -23.32 3.72
C LEU A 369 -17.18 -23.45 5.09
N ILE A 370 -17.83 -24.12 6.07
CA ILE A 370 -17.26 -24.37 7.40
C ILE A 370 -16.06 -25.31 7.32
N VAL A 371 -16.18 -26.42 6.58
CA VAL A 371 -15.06 -27.35 6.32
C VAL A 371 -13.86 -26.59 5.74
N TYR A 372 -14.07 -25.87 4.63
CA TYR A 372 -13.02 -25.09 3.98
C TYR A 372 -12.38 -24.04 4.91
N LYS A 373 -13.17 -23.37 5.76
CA LYS A 373 -12.65 -22.37 6.70
C LYS A 373 -11.75 -22.98 7.76
N LEU A 374 -12.14 -24.11 8.35
CA LEU A 374 -11.38 -24.81 9.39
C LEU A 374 -10.14 -25.48 8.81
N GLU A 375 -10.23 -26.07 7.63
CA GLU A 375 -9.09 -26.60 6.87
C GLU A 375 -8.06 -25.50 6.56
N ASN A 376 -8.51 -24.35 6.04
CA ASN A 376 -7.63 -23.21 5.79
C ASN A 376 -6.96 -22.70 7.09
N LYS A 377 -7.60 -22.84 8.25
CA LYS A 377 -7.00 -22.49 9.55
C LYS A 377 -5.93 -23.50 9.98
N LEU A 378 -6.13 -24.80 9.74
CA LEU A 378 -5.12 -25.85 9.95
C LEU A 378 -3.93 -25.63 9.01
N ASN A 379 -4.17 -25.42 7.72
CA ASN A 379 -3.13 -25.12 6.73
C ASN A 379 -2.28 -23.88 7.12
N ASN A 380 -2.92 -22.84 7.67
CA ASN A 380 -2.21 -21.69 8.23
C ASN A 380 -1.39 -22.01 9.47
N TYR A 381 -1.85 -22.94 10.32
CA TYR A 381 -1.07 -23.41 11.47
C TYR A 381 0.21 -24.12 11.01
N VAL A 382 0.11 -25.07 10.07
CA VAL A 382 1.26 -25.81 9.52
C VAL A 382 2.28 -24.85 8.89
N ARG A 383 1.82 -23.90 8.07
CA ARG A 383 2.70 -22.86 7.49
C ARG A 383 3.38 -22.01 8.57
N ASN A 384 2.67 -21.63 9.62
CA ASN A 384 3.29 -20.88 10.72
C ASN A 384 4.38 -21.70 11.42
N CYS A 385 4.18 -23.01 11.62
CA CYS A 385 5.22 -23.87 12.18
C CYS A 385 6.49 -23.84 11.31
N GLY A 386 6.38 -24.03 9.99
CA GLY A 386 7.55 -23.95 9.11
C GLY A 386 8.16 -22.56 9.04
N LYS A 387 7.36 -21.50 8.97
CA LYS A 387 7.83 -20.10 9.03
C LYS A 387 8.70 -19.85 10.25
N TYR A 388 8.21 -20.20 11.43
CA TYR A 388 8.94 -20.02 12.68
C TYR A 388 10.15 -20.94 12.76
N ASN A 389 10.09 -22.13 12.14
CA ASN A 389 11.24 -23.03 12.09
C ASN A 389 12.43 -22.39 11.36
N TYR A 390 12.19 -21.58 10.32
CA TYR A 390 13.26 -20.82 9.64
C TYR A 390 13.73 -19.57 10.40
N HIS A 391 12.82 -18.88 11.08
CA HIS A 391 13.09 -17.52 11.59
C HIS A 391 13.40 -17.43 13.07
N MET A 392 13.33 -18.53 13.82
CA MET A 392 13.56 -18.56 15.26
C MET A 392 14.77 -19.43 15.59
N GLU A 393 15.46 -19.10 16.67
CA GLU A 393 16.48 -19.97 17.27
C GLU A 393 15.81 -21.02 18.16
N ASN A 394 16.54 -22.07 18.51
CA ASN A 394 16.01 -23.10 19.42
C ASN A 394 15.82 -22.50 20.82
N GLY A 395 14.65 -22.70 21.41
CA GLY A 395 14.25 -22.10 22.68
C GLY A 395 13.44 -20.81 22.53
N ASP A 396 13.45 -20.17 21.36
CA ASP A 396 12.66 -18.95 21.13
C ASP A 396 11.15 -19.21 21.11
N ILE A 397 10.38 -18.15 21.40
CA ILE A 397 8.93 -18.09 21.22
C ILE A 397 8.54 -16.95 20.26
N ALA A 398 7.54 -17.20 19.41
CA ALA A 398 7.10 -16.28 18.35
C ALA A 398 6.34 -15.04 18.90
N THR A 399 7.08 -14.05 19.40
CA THR A 399 6.50 -12.79 19.92
C THR A 399 5.94 -11.89 18.82
N SER A 400 5.24 -10.82 19.23
CA SER A 400 4.73 -9.82 18.27
C SER A 400 5.82 -9.01 17.59
N ASP A 401 6.96 -8.79 18.24
CA ASP A 401 8.04 -7.97 17.70
C ASP A 401 8.80 -8.72 16.59
N ILE A 402 9.10 -10.02 16.78
CA ILE A 402 9.65 -10.90 15.73
C ILE A 402 8.74 -10.92 14.50
N ASN A 403 7.43 -11.14 14.73
CA ASN A 403 6.45 -11.19 13.67
C ASN A 403 6.32 -9.86 12.89
N MET A 404 6.43 -8.73 13.59
CA MET A 404 6.36 -7.41 12.98
C MET A 404 7.60 -7.15 12.11
N ARG A 405 8.80 -7.45 12.61
CA ARG A 405 10.06 -7.28 11.87
C ARG A 405 10.06 -8.10 10.58
N ASN A 406 9.72 -9.38 10.65
CA ASN A 406 9.69 -10.24 9.46
C ASN A 406 8.68 -9.73 8.42
N ARG A 407 7.49 -9.32 8.87
CA ARG A 407 6.47 -8.76 7.98
C ARG A 407 6.94 -7.47 7.29
N GLN A 408 7.62 -6.58 8.01
CA GLN A 408 8.14 -5.32 7.47
C GLN A 408 9.24 -5.58 6.44
N THR A 409 10.22 -6.43 6.76
CA THR A 409 11.30 -6.81 5.86
C THR A 409 10.77 -7.49 4.59
N GLU A 410 9.90 -8.48 4.70
CA GLU A 410 9.33 -9.13 3.52
C GLU A 410 8.49 -8.17 2.65
N ALA A 411 7.72 -7.27 3.28
CA ALA A 411 6.93 -6.30 2.53
C ALA A 411 7.82 -5.31 1.76
N PHE A 412 8.96 -4.93 2.35
CA PHE A 412 9.98 -4.14 1.70
C PHE A 412 10.63 -4.91 0.54
N LEU A 413 11.09 -6.15 0.75
CA LEU A 413 11.70 -6.97 -0.31
C LEU A 413 10.76 -7.18 -1.51
N ARG A 414 9.48 -7.45 -1.26
CA ARG A 414 8.48 -7.57 -2.34
C ARG A 414 8.30 -6.27 -3.13
N SER A 415 8.53 -5.12 -2.50
CA SER A 415 8.45 -3.83 -3.20
C SER A 415 9.60 -3.63 -4.20
N ILE A 416 10.70 -4.38 -4.08
CA ILE A 416 11.85 -4.35 -4.98
C ILE A 416 11.64 -5.19 -6.24
N ILE A 417 10.64 -6.10 -6.26
CA ILE A 417 10.30 -6.93 -7.44
C ILE A 417 10.08 -6.07 -8.69
N GLY A 418 9.45 -4.89 -8.54
CA GLY A 418 9.24 -3.97 -9.66
C GLY A 418 10.56 -3.58 -10.32
N VAL A 419 11.62 -3.33 -9.54
CA VAL A 419 12.93 -2.89 -10.03
C VAL A 419 13.58 -3.96 -10.92
N SER A 420 13.67 -5.21 -10.45
CA SER A 420 14.27 -6.29 -11.25
C SER A 420 13.42 -6.63 -12.47
N SER A 421 12.10 -6.53 -12.37
CA SER A 421 11.18 -6.86 -13.46
C SER A 421 11.23 -5.82 -14.59
N PHE A 422 11.20 -4.53 -14.24
CA PHE A 422 11.41 -3.46 -15.22
C PHE A 422 12.80 -3.50 -15.83
N GLY A 423 13.84 -3.77 -15.01
CA GLY A 423 15.19 -3.97 -15.53
C GLY A 423 15.26 -5.09 -16.58
N TYR A 424 14.57 -6.20 -16.32
CA TYR A 424 14.43 -7.32 -17.26
C TYR A 424 13.70 -6.92 -18.55
N PHE A 425 12.57 -6.19 -18.46
CA PHE A 425 11.85 -5.72 -19.65
C PHE A 425 12.69 -4.78 -20.51
N SER A 426 13.38 -3.82 -19.88
CA SER A 426 14.27 -2.90 -20.60
C SER A 426 15.44 -3.62 -21.25
N LEU A 427 16.04 -4.62 -20.60
CA LEU A 427 17.09 -5.45 -21.20
C LEU A 427 16.59 -6.17 -22.47
N ARG A 428 15.38 -6.75 -22.41
CA ARG A 428 14.76 -7.39 -23.59
C ARG A 428 14.55 -6.42 -24.75
N ASN A 429 14.10 -5.19 -24.45
CA ASN A 429 13.91 -4.16 -25.46
C ASN A 429 15.24 -3.70 -26.08
N ILE A 430 16.27 -3.48 -25.26
CA ILE A 430 17.60 -3.07 -25.74
C ILE A 430 18.13 -4.11 -26.75
N LEU A 431 17.95 -5.39 -26.43
CA LEU A 431 18.39 -6.52 -27.26
C LEU A 431 17.46 -6.83 -28.45
N GLY A 432 16.27 -6.21 -28.54
CA GLY A 432 15.31 -6.52 -29.60
C GLY A 432 14.67 -7.91 -29.49
N VAL A 433 14.62 -8.47 -28.29
CA VAL A 433 14.12 -9.84 -28.07
C VAL A 433 12.58 -9.93 -28.15
N ASN A 434 11.92 -8.77 -28.12
CA ASN A 434 10.48 -8.68 -28.17
C ASN A 434 9.94 -8.48 -29.59
N ASP A 435 10.81 -8.33 -30.58
CA ASP A 435 10.40 -8.21 -31.98
C ASP A 435 9.96 -9.58 -32.52
N ASP A 436 8.91 -9.59 -33.34
CA ASP A 436 8.30 -10.83 -33.85
C ASP A 436 9.31 -11.70 -34.64
N ASP A 437 10.25 -11.06 -35.34
CA ASP A 437 11.25 -11.70 -36.19
C ASP A 437 12.49 -12.24 -35.42
N PHE A 438 12.64 -11.92 -34.14
CA PHE A 438 13.85 -12.27 -33.38
C PHE A 438 14.06 -13.79 -33.26
N TYR A 439 12.98 -14.54 -33.07
CA TYR A 439 13.02 -15.99 -32.86
C TYR A 439 12.75 -16.81 -34.13
N GLU A 440 12.57 -16.19 -35.28
CA GLU A 440 12.43 -16.91 -36.53
C GLU A 440 13.69 -17.75 -36.82
N THR A 441 13.46 -18.96 -37.32
CA THR A 441 14.49 -19.95 -37.64
C THR A 441 15.12 -19.65 -39.00
N GLU A 442 16.43 -19.41 -39.01
CA GLU A 442 17.24 -19.34 -40.23
C GLU A 442 17.81 -20.75 -40.54
N GLU A 443 17.98 -21.08 -41.83
CA GLU A 443 18.44 -22.41 -42.27
C GLU A 443 19.80 -22.81 -41.66
N ASP A 444 20.67 -21.83 -41.37
CA ASP A 444 22.06 -22.02 -40.94
C ASP A 444 22.26 -22.26 -39.43
N LEU A 445 21.22 -22.19 -38.60
CA LEU A 445 21.38 -22.40 -37.14
C LEU A 445 21.62 -23.87 -36.78
N THR A 446 22.63 -24.16 -35.96
CA THR A 446 22.87 -25.51 -35.43
C THR A 446 21.74 -25.98 -34.51
N LYS A 447 21.57 -27.30 -34.37
CA LYS A 447 20.58 -27.89 -33.45
C LYS A 447 20.74 -27.43 -32.00
N LYS A 448 21.97 -27.11 -31.57
CA LYS A 448 22.27 -26.60 -30.23
C LYS A 448 21.80 -25.15 -30.06
N GLU A 449 22.11 -24.29 -31.02
CA GLU A 449 21.69 -22.88 -31.01
C GLU A 449 20.17 -22.75 -31.06
N ARG A 450 19.50 -23.55 -31.91
CA ARG A 450 18.03 -23.60 -31.96
C ARG A 450 17.44 -23.93 -30.59
N ARG A 451 17.93 -24.98 -29.94
CA ARG A 451 17.48 -25.39 -28.60
C ARG A 451 17.74 -24.33 -27.52
N ASN A 452 18.84 -23.61 -27.62
CA ASN A 452 19.20 -22.58 -26.66
C ASN A 452 18.37 -21.30 -26.83
N LEU A 453 18.07 -20.92 -28.07
CA LEU A 453 17.15 -19.81 -28.38
C LEU A 453 15.71 -20.13 -27.95
N GLU A 454 15.24 -21.37 -28.15
CA GLU A 454 13.94 -21.82 -27.63
C GLU A 454 13.86 -21.67 -26.10
N LYS A 455 14.91 -22.09 -25.38
CA LYS A 455 14.99 -21.89 -23.92
C LYS A 455 15.07 -20.42 -23.53
N ALA A 456 15.81 -19.61 -24.28
CA ALA A 456 15.90 -18.18 -24.03
C ALA A 456 14.56 -17.45 -24.25
N LYS A 457 13.73 -17.95 -25.17
CA LYS A 457 12.35 -17.46 -25.37
C LYS A 457 11.50 -17.64 -24.11
N GLU A 458 11.73 -18.72 -23.36
CA GLU A 458 11.09 -18.93 -22.06
C GLU A 458 11.70 -18.05 -20.96
N ASP A 459 13.02 -17.93 -20.89
CA ASP A 459 13.70 -17.04 -19.96
C ASP A 459 15.11 -16.68 -20.45
N ILE A 460 15.33 -15.42 -20.84
CA ILE A 460 16.63 -14.96 -21.32
C ILE A 460 17.71 -14.94 -20.22
N THR A 461 17.34 -15.14 -18.95
CA THR A 461 18.28 -15.14 -17.83
C THR A 461 18.99 -16.47 -17.61
N ILE A 462 18.71 -17.47 -18.43
CA ILE A 462 19.40 -18.75 -18.41
C ILE A 462 20.88 -18.52 -18.82
N LYS A 463 21.78 -18.71 -17.85
CA LYS A 463 23.20 -18.33 -17.97
C LYS A 463 23.90 -18.92 -19.20
N ASN A 464 23.58 -20.16 -19.57
CA ASN A 464 24.22 -20.86 -20.69
C ASN A 464 23.63 -20.51 -22.07
N THR A 465 22.63 -19.64 -22.14
CA THR A 465 21.97 -19.25 -23.40
C THR A 465 22.04 -17.74 -23.68
N PHE A 466 22.38 -16.93 -22.68
CA PHE A 466 22.35 -15.46 -22.82
C PHE A 466 23.38 -14.93 -23.82
N ASP A 467 24.59 -15.51 -23.87
CA ASP A 467 25.61 -15.10 -24.83
C ASP A 467 25.12 -15.27 -26.28
N GLU A 468 24.39 -16.34 -26.56
CA GLU A 468 23.78 -16.60 -27.88
C GLU A 468 22.68 -15.58 -28.20
N VAL A 469 21.88 -15.16 -27.21
CA VAL A 469 20.88 -14.09 -27.38
C VAL A 469 21.56 -12.77 -27.75
N VAL A 470 22.67 -12.43 -27.09
CA VAL A 470 23.42 -11.19 -27.39
C VAL A 470 24.04 -11.26 -28.79
N VAL A 471 24.62 -12.40 -29.17
CA VAL A 471 25.16 -12.59 -30.53
C VAL A 471 24.06 -12.48 -31.58
N LYS A 472 22.90 -13.13 -31.39
CA LYS A 472 21.76 -13.03 -32.31
C LYS A 472 21.23 -11.60 -32.41
N SER A 473 21.18 -10.89 -31.29
CA SER A 473 20.81 -9.47 -31.24
C SER A 473 21.75 -8.61 -32.10
N PHE A 474 23.06 -8.84 -32.03
CA PHE A 474 24.02 -8.14 -32.89
C PHE A 474 23.82 -8.44 -34.38
N GLN A 475 23.43 -9.67 -34.73
CA GLN A 475 23.14 -10.05 -36.12
C GLN A 475 21.86 -9.40 -36.63
N LYS A 476 20.74 -9.52 -35.88
CA LYS A 476 19.42 -9.03 -36.30
C LYS A 476 19.28 -7.51 -36.25
N LYS A 477 19.74 -6.87 -35.17
CA LYS A 477 19.61 -5.41 -34.99
C LYS A 477 20.81 -4.64 -35.54
N GLY A 478 21.97 -5.27 -35.62
CA GLY A 478 23.23 -4.59 -35.88
C GLY A 478 23.79 -3.91 -34.63
N ILE A 479 25.12 -3.96 -34.47
CA ILE A 479 25.83 -3.38 -33.31
C ILE A 479 25.54 -1.87 -33.17
N TYR A 480 25.45 -1.16 -34.29
CA TYR A 480 25.14 0.28 -34.30
C TYR A 480 23.81 0.59 -33.60
N ASN A 481 22.72 -0.10 -33.97
CA ASN A 481 21.42 0.12 -33.34
C ASN A 481 21.42 -0.27 -31.85
N ILE A 482 22.17 -1.31 -31.47
CA ILE A 482 22.32 -1.69 -30.06
C ILE A 482 23.06 -0.59 -29.27
N LYS A 483 24.12 0.00 -29.84
CA LYS A 483 24.79 1.16 -29.25
C LYS A 483 23.84 2.34 -29.10
N GLU A 484 23.06 2.68 -30.12
CA GLU A 484 22.05 3.74 -30.06
C GLU A 484 21.00 3.49 -28.97
N ASN A 485 20.49 2.25 -28.86
CA ASN A 485 19.60 1.86 -27.76
C ASN A 485 20.27 2.08 -26.40
N LEU A 486 21.51 1.65 -26.21
CA LEU A 486 22.26 1.81 -24.96
C LEU A 486 22.52 3.29 -24.61
N LYS A 487 22.78 4.15 -25.60
CA LYS A 487 22.95 5.61 -25.39
C LYS A 487 21.71 6.25 -24.79
N MET A 488 20.51 5.77 -25.13
CA MET A 488 19.27 6.26 -24.52
C MET A 488 19.21 5.98 -23.00
N PHE A 489 19.95 5.00 -22.50
CA PHE A 489 20.02 4.66 -21.07
C PHE A 489 21.24 5.29 -20.39
N TYR A 490 22.44 5.17 -20.97
CA TYR A 490 23.70 5.54 -20.32
C TYR A 490 24.53 6.61 -21.05
N GLY A 491 23.99 7.23 -22.11
CA GLY A 491 24.66 8.29 -22.86
C GLY A 491 25.76 7.78 -23.81
N ASP A 492 26.56 8.71 -24.33
CA ASP A 492 27.46 8.49 -25.49
C ASP A 492 28.72 7.67 -25.21
N SER A 493 28.79 6.97 -24.07
CA SER A 493 29.98 6.22 -23.66
C SER A 493 30.21 4.93 -24.45
N PHE A 494 29.36 4.61 -25.43
CA PHE A 494 29.42 3.36 -26.21
C PHE A 494 29.96 3.52 -27.64
N ASP A 495 30.25 4.73 -28.09
CA ASP A 495 30.69 4.99 -29.47
C ASP A 495 31.89 4.12 -29.86
N ASN A 496 32.90 4.10 -28.99
CA ASN A 496 34.14 3.37 -29.20
C ASN A 496 34.14 1.95 -28.60
N ALA A 497 33.03 1.51 -27.98
CA ALA A 497 32.98 0.20 -27.34
C ALA A 497 33.04 -0.92 -28.38
N ASP A 498 33.91 -1.91 -28.17
CA ASP A 498 33.99 -3.07 -29.06
C ASP A 498 32.94 -4.15 -28.74
N LYS A 499 32.90 -5.21 -29.54
CA LYS A 499 31.91 -6.29 -29.40
C LYS A 499 32.04 -7.04 -28.06
N ASP A 500 33.25 -7.23 -27.56
CA ASP A 500 33.49 -8.01 -26.35
C ASP A 500 33.28 -7.17 -25.09
N GLU A 501 33.64 -5.89 -25.11
CA GLU A 501 33.26 -4.91 -24.08
C GLU A 501 31.73 -4.81 -23.94
N LEU A 502 31.01 -4.78 -25.06
CA LEU A 502 29.53 -4.79 -25.06
C LEU A 502 28.97 -6.09 -24.46
N LYS A 503 29.50 -7.27 -24.80
CA LYS A 503 29.06 -8.54 -24.19
C LYS A 503 29.26 -8.53 -22.68
N GLN A 504 30.45 -8.12 -22.21
CA GLN A 504 30.72 -8.03 -20.76
C GLN A 504 29.78 -7.05 -20.06
N PHE A 505 29.45 -5.93 -20.70
CA PHE A 505 28.49 -4.95 -20.19
C PHE A 505 27.06 -5.53 -20.09
N PHE A 506 26.61 -6.31 -21.10
CA PHE A 506 25.33 -7.03 -21.03
C PHE A 506 25.31 -8.10 -19.94
N VAL A 507 26.42 -8.82 -19.72
CA VAL A 507 26.55 -9.79 -18.62
C VAL A 507 26.46 -9.09 -17.27
N ASN A 508 27.07 -7.92 -17.10
CA ASN A 508 26.88 -7.09 -15.90
C ASN A 508 25.40 -6.72 -15.68
N MET A 509 24.68 -6.30 -16.73
CA MET A 509 23.24 -6.01 -16.64
C MET A 509 22.42 -7.23 -16.22
N LEU A 510 22.66 -8.38 -16.88
CA LEU A 510 21.97 -9.61 -16.55
C LEU A 510 22.23 -10.04 -15.10
N ASN A 511 23.50 -10.03 -14.67
CA ASN A 511 23.88 -10.41 -13.31
C ASN A 511 23.29 -9.47 -12.26
N ALA A 512 23.23 -8.17 -12.53
CA ALA A 512 22.58 -7.19 -11.66
C ALA A 512 21.10 -7.52 -11.48
N ILE A 513 20.37 -7.75 -12.58
CA ILE A 513 18.94 -8.09 -12.58
C ILE A 513 18.68 -9.41 -11.85
N THR A 514 19.42 -10.47 -12.21
CA THR A 514 19.24 -11.81 -11.66
C THR A 514 19.59 -11.89 -10.18
N SER A 515 20.60 -11.14 -9.72
CA SER A 515 20.98 -11.11 -8.30
C SER A 515 19.84 -10.64 -7.39
N ILE A 516 18.98 -9.73 -7.86
CA ILE A 516 17.76 -9.32 -7.16
C ILE A 516 16.65 -10.33 -7.44
N ARG A 517 16.39 -10.66 -8.71
CA ARG A 517 15.28 -11.54 -9.12
C ARG A 517 15.29 -12.88 -8.39
N HIS A 518 16.45 -13.53 -8.26
CA HIS A 518 16.61 -14.81 -7.57
C HIS A 518 16.43 -14.73 -6.04
N ARG A 519 16.36 -13.51 -5.49
CA ARG A 519 16.12 -13.26 -4.06
C ARG A 519 14.68 -12.86 -3.75
N VAL A 520 14.00 -12.20 -4.70
CA VAL A 520 12.65 -11.63 -4.47
C VAL A 520 11.55 -12.28 -5.31
N VAL A 521 11.78 -12.57 -6.59
CA VAL A 521 10.81 -13.25 -7.46
C VAL A 521 10.81 -14.74 -7.11
N HIS A 522 12.02 -15.30 -7.02
CA HIS A 522 12.22 -16.58 -6.37
C HIS A 522 12.49 -16.32 -4.89
N TYR A 523 11.57 -16.77 -4.03
CA TYR A 523 11.67 -16.43 -2.62
C TYR A 523 12.88 -17.13 -2.00
N ASN A 524 13.81 -16.35 -1.45
CA ASN A 524 14.97 -16.86 -0.76
C ASN A 524 14.93 -16.46 0.72
N MET A 525 14.87 -17.46 1.61
CA MET A 525 14.78 -17.31 3.06
C MET A 525 15.89 -16.45 3.67
N ASN A 526 17.09 -16.48 3.07
CA ASN A 526 18.27 -15.78 3.59
C ASN A 526 18.32 -14.32 3.14
N THR A 527 17.37 -13.86 2.33
CA THR A 527 17.32 -12.47 1.86
C THR A 527 16.75 -11.58 2.95
N ASN A 528 17.44 -10.49 3.24
CA ASN A 528 17.01 -9.47 4.18
C ASN A 528 17.25 -8.06 3.60
N SER A 529 16.95 -7.03 4.38
CA SER A 529 17.13 -5.65 3.93
C SER A 529 18.60 -5.30 3.67
N GLU A 530 19.54 -5.84 4.43
CA GLU A 530 20.96 -5.48 4.32
C GLU A 530 21.60 -6.08 3.07
N ASN A 531 21.20 -7.29 2.68
CA ASN A 531 21.87 -8.02 1.62
C ASN A 531 21.24 -7.89 0.23
N ILE A 532 20.03 -7.34 0.09
CA ILE A 532 19.31 -7.27 -1.21
C ILE A 532 20.13 -6.58 -2.32
N PHE A 533 20.92 -5.56 -1.99
CA PHE A 533 21.79 -4.82 -2.91
C PHE A 533 23.29 -5.08 -2.68
N ASN A 534 23.67 -6.26 -2.19
CA ASN A 534 25.08 -6.57 -1.88
C ASN A 534 25.96 -6.62 -3.15
N PHE A 535 25.49 -7.27 -4.23
CA PHE A 535 26.20 -7.40 -5.52
C PHE A 535 27.64 -7.96 -5.48
N SER A 536 28.12 -8.47 -4.33
CA SER A 536 29.51 -8.87 -4.09
C SER A 536 30.06 -9.99 -4.99
N GLY A 537 29.20 -10.70 -5.72
CA GLY A 537 29.59 -11.77 -6.65
C GLY A 537 29.63 -11.34 -8.12
N ILE A 538 29.57 -10.04 -8.41
CA ILE A 538 29.53 -9.51 -9.78
C ILE A 538 30.83 -8.76 -10.07
N GLU A 539 31.57 -9.25 -11.05
CA GLU A 539 32.75 -8.55 -11.57
C GLU A 539 32.32 -7.38 -12.46
N VAL A 540 32.79 -6.18 -12.14
CA VAL A 540 32.45 -4.95 -12.86
C VAL A 540 33.33 -4.82 -14.11
N SER A 541 32.70 -4.72 -15.28
CA SER A 541 33.38 -4.50 -16.55
C SER A 541 34.07 -3.13 -16.58
N LYS A 542 35.17 -3.02 -17.31
CA LYS A 542 35.91 -1.76 -17.52
C LYS A 542 35.00 -0.66 -18.06
N LEU A 543 34.11 -1.01 -18.98
CA LEU A 543 33.15 -0.08 -19.58
C LEU A 543 32.16 0.47 -18.54
N LEU A 544 31.56 -0.38 -17.70
CA LEU A 544 30.66 0.09 -16.63
C LEU A 544 31.39 0.98 -15.62
N LYS A 545 32.61 0.61 -15.24
CA LYS A 545 33.45 1.40 -14.34
C LYS A 545 33.68 2.80 -14.90
N SER A 546 34.13 2.89 -16.16
CA SER A 546 34.35 4.17 -16.86
C SER A 546 33.06 5.01 -16.96
N ILE A 547 31.92 4.40 -17.31
CA ILE A 547 30.62 5.09 -17.36
C ILE A 547 30.25 5.68 -16.00
N PHE A 548 30.39 4.89 -14.94
CA PHE A 548 30.02 5.34 -13.60
C PHE A 548 30.96 6.42 -13.06
N GLU A 549 32.26 6.28 -13.29
CA GLU A 549 33.27 7.30 -12.95
C GLU A 549 32.99 8.61 -13.69
N LYS A 550 32.65 8.57 -14.98
CA LYS A 550 32.24 9.75 -15.76
C LYS A 550 30.96 10.39 -15.21
N GLU A 551 29.93 9.61 -14.92
CA GLU A 551 28.63 10.12 -14.44
C GLU A 551 28.66 10.64 -12.99
N THR A 552 29.63 10.18 -12.20
CA THR A 552 29.90 10.64 -10.82
C THR A 552 31.05 11.64 -10.74
N ASP A 553 31.67 12.00 -11.88
CA ASP A 553 32.71 13.01 -11.91
C ASP A 553 32.20 14.34 -11.35
N LYS A 554 33.04 14.97 -10.52
CA LYS A 554 32.66 16.17 -9.79
C LYS A 554 32.32 17.31 -10.76
N ARG A 555 33.04 17.44 -11.88
CA ARG A 555 32.84 18.50 -12.88
C ARG A 555 31.55 18.27 -13.64
N GLU A 556 31.27 17.03 -14.05
CA GLU A 556 29.99 16.66 -14.69
C GLU A 556 28.78 16.92 -13.80
N LEU A 557 28.86 16.56 -12.51
CA LEU A 557 27.79 16.84 -11.55
C LEU A 557 27.58 18.34 -11.34
N LYS A 558 28.65 19.12 -11.24
CA LYS A 558 28.57 20.60 -11.17
C LYS A 558 27.96 21.19 -12.43
N LEU A 559 28.30 20.66 -13.61
CA LEU A 559 27.72 21.08 -14.89
C LEU A 559 26.21 20.79 -14.94
N LYS A 560 25.75 19.65 -14.40
CA LYS A 560 24.31 19.36 -14.26
C LYS A 560 23.60 20.39 -13.39
N ILE A 561 24.20 20.82 -12.27
CA ILE A 561 23.66 21.90 -11.43
C ILE A 561 23.65 23.24 -12.17
N PHE A 562 24.72 23.57 -12.89
CA PHE A 562 24.78 24.78 -13.72
C PHE A 562 23.62 24.81 -14.74
N ARG A 563 23.39 23.72 -15.48
CA ARG A 563 22.27 23.60 -16.43
C ARG A 563 20.91 23.79 -15.77
N GLN A 564 20.74 23.34 -14.52
CA GLN A 564 19.49 23.56 -13.78
C GLN A 564 19.30 25.03 -13.38
N LEU A 565 20.37 25.69 -12.91
CA LEU A 565 20.35 27.13 -12.63
C LEU A 565 20.00 27.92 -13.90
N ASN A 566 20.59 27.55 -15.05
CA ASN A 566 20.30 28.16 -16.34
C ASN A 566 18.84 27.95 -16.77
N SER A 567 18.38 26.70 -16.72
CA SER A 567 17.01 26.34 -17.09
C SER A 567 15.97 27.07 -16.24
N ALA A 568 16.24 27.25 -14.95
CA ALA A 568 15.39 27.97 -14.00
C ALA A 568 15.43 29.51 -14.19
N GLY A 569 16.25 30.03 -15.11
CA GLY A 569 16.38 31.46 -15.37
C GLY A 569 17.19 32.22 -14.32
N VAL A 570 17.99 31.54 -13.50
CA VAL A 570 18.76 32.22 -12.43
C VAL A 570 19.70 33.27 -13.00
N PHE A 571 20.37 32.97 -14.11
CA PHE A 571 21.29 33.91 -14.77
C PHE A 571 20.60 35.08 -15.48
N ASP A 572 19.29 34.98 -15.75
CA ASP A 572 18.53 36.07 -16.37
C ASP A 572 18.04 37.08 -15.33
N TYR A 573 17.71 36.62 -14.12
CA TYR A 573 17.01 37.44 -13.10
C TYR A 573 17.87 37.82 -11.89
N TRP A 574 19.07 37.27 -11.73
CA TRP A 574 19.96 37.55 -10.60
C TRP A 574 21.31 38.13 -11.06
N GLU A 575 21.83 39.10 -10.31
CA GLU A 575 23.14 39.71 -10.58
C GLU A 575 24.28 38.73 -10.31
N ASN A 576 25.32 38.73 -11.16
CA ASN A 576 26.47 37.83 -11.05
C ASN A 576 27.07 37.81 -9.63
N ARG A 577 27.21 38.97 -8.98
CA ARG A 577 27.73 39.06 -7.60
C ARG A 577 26.86 38.31 -6.58
N LYS A 578 25.54 38.29 -6.75
CA LYS A 578 24.62 37.54 -5.88
C LYS A 578 24.68 36.05 -6.17
N ILE A 579 24.80 35.68 -7.45
CA ILE A 579 24.97 34.28 -7.86
C ILE A 579 26.27 33.74 -7.28
N ASP A 580 27.38 34.47 -7.41
CA ASP A 580 28.68 34.09 -6.86
C ASP A 580 28.62 33.87 -5.35
N LYS A 581 28.09 34.85 -4.60
CA LYS A 581 27.90 34.72 -3.15
C LYS A 581 27.00 33.53 -2.80
N TYR A 582 25.97 33.24 -3.61
CA TYR A 582 25.11 32.08 -3.38
C TYR A 582 25.90 30.78 -3.57
N LEU A 583 26.64 30.64 -4.67
CA LEU A 583 27.42 29.43 -5.00
C LEU A 583 28.56 29.18 -4.01
N GLU A 584 29.20 30.24 -3.51
CA GLU A 584 30.26 30.14 -2.50
C GLU A 584 29.75 29.63 -1.15
N ASN A 585 28.50 29.91 -0.81
CA ASN A 585 28.00 29.67 0.55
C ASN A 585 26.99 28.52 0.65
N ILE A 586 26.36 28.13 -0.45
CA ILE A 586 25.32 27.10 -0.45
C ILE A 586 25.83 25.83 -1.15
N GLU A 587 25.79 24.71 -0.41
CA GLU A 587 26.04 23.39 -0.97
C GLU A 587 24.76 22.83 -1.60
N PHE A 588 24.87 22.29 -2.81
CA PHE A 588 23.78 21.56 -3.46
C PHE A 588 23.82 20.09 -3.03
N LYS A 589 22.77 19.65 -2.35
CA LYS A 589 22.60 18.24 -1.94
C LYS A 589 21.66 17.52 -2.88
N PHE A 590 22.08 16.35 -3.36
CA PHE A 590 21.20 15.48 -4.17
C PHE A 590 20.14 14.77 -3.34
N VAL A 591 20.31 14.65 -2.02
CA VAL A 591 19.34 13.99 -1.13
C VAL A 591 18.55 14.98 -0.31
N ASN A 592 17.22 14.88 -0.38
CA ASN A 592 16.32 15.47 0.59
C ASN A 592 15.98 14.40 1.64
N LYS A 593 16.26 14.66 2.93
CA LYS A 593 15.85 13.75 4.00
C LYS A 593 14.31 13.77 4.12
N ASN A 594 13.69 12.60 4.03
CA ASN A 594 12.25 12.48 4.21
C ASN A 594 11.92 12.46 5.71
N ILE A 595 11.61 13.63 6.27
CA ILE A 595 11.15 13.77 7.66
C ILE A 595 9.61 13.77 7.66
N PRO A 596 8.97 12.98 8.55
CA PRO A 596 7.51 12.90 8.62
C PRO A 596 6.82 14.26 8.74
N PHE A 597 5.73 14.43 7.98
CA PHE A 597 4.84 15.59 8.02
C PHE A 597 5.46 16.94 7.58
N VAL A 598 6.72 16.95 7.11
CA VAL A 598 7.34 18.15 6.53
C VAL A 598 6.59 18.56 5.24
N PRO A 599 6.13 19.81 5.13
CA PRO A 599 5.39 20.28 3.96
C PRO A 599 6.31 20.46 2.76
N SER A 600 5.76 20.32 1.56
CA SER A 600 6.52 20.60 0.33
C SER A 600 6.79 22.09 0.20
N PHE A 601 8.00 22.44 -0.28
CA PHE A 601 8.41 23.84 -0.43
C PHE A 601 7.42 24.64 -1.28
N THR A 602 6.97 24.09 -2.42
CA THR A 602 5.99 24.76 -3.29
C THR A 602 4.67 25.05 -2.58
N LYS A 603 4.20 24.15 -1.70
CA LYS A 603 2.99 24.39 -0.90
C LYS A 603 3.20 25.52 0.11
N LEU A 604 4.40 25.63 0.71
CA LEU A 604 4.74 26.74 1.60
C LEU A 604 4.85 28.06 0.83
N TYR A 605 5.58 28.06 -0.27
CA TYR A 605 5.86 29.23 -1.10
C TYR A 605 4.56 29.90 -1.59
N ASN A 606 3.61 29.09 -2.08
CA ASN A 606 2.31 29.58 -2.54
C ASN A 606 1.44 30.18 -1.43
N ARG A 607 1.83 30.04 -0.16
CA ARG A 607 1.12 30.61 1.00
C ARG A 607 1.74 31.89 1.54
N ILE A 608 2.91 32.31 1.05
CA ILE A 608 3.61 33.50 1.54
C ILE A 608 2.71 34.73 1.47
N ASP A 609 2.12 35.03 0.30
CA ASP A 609 1.25 36.21 0.16
C ASP A 609 0.03 36.18 1.08
N ASN A 610 -0.50 34.99 1.37
CA ASN A 610 -1.64 34.82 2.26
C ASN A 610 -1.30 34.94 3.75
N LEU A 611 -0.02 34.77 4.12
CA LEU A 611 0.41 34.65 5.52
C LEU A 611 1.42 35.71 5.96
N LYS A 612 1.93 36.55 5.05
CA LYS A 612 2.99 37.52 5.37
C LYS A 612 2.56 38.68 6.27
N GLY A 613 1.27 39.01 6.29
CA GLY A 613 0.72 40.12 7.06
C GLY A 613 0.88 39.98 8.58
N ASN A 614 0.75 41.12 9.27
CA ASN A 614 0.94 41.24 10.73
C ASN A 614 -0.06 40.37 11.52
N ASN A 615 -1.29 40.23 11.03
CA ASN A 615 -2.37 39.43 11.64
C ASN A 615 -2.34 37.95 11.22
N ALA A 616 -1.19 37.45 10.74
CA ALA A 616 -1.07 36.08 10.24
C ALA A 616 0.21 35.38 10.70
N LEU A 617 1.38 35.81 10.20
CA LEU A 617 2.68 35.31 10.66
C LEU A 617 3.73 36.41 10.85
N ASN A 618 3.43 37.66 10.48
CA ASN A 618 4.37 38.78 10.55
C ASN A 618 5.75 38.40 9.96
N LEU A 619 5.78 38.11 8.65
CA LEU A 619 6.97 37.62 7.95
C LEU A 619 7.90 38.76 7.47
N GLY A 620 7.53 40.02 7.75
CA GLY A 620 8.20 41.21 7.23
C GLY A 620 7.94 41.45 5.74
N TYR A 621 8.76 42.31 5.13
CA TYR A 621 8.64 42.66 3.72
C TYR A 621 9.17 41.54 2.82
N ILE A 622 8.25 40.89 2.08
CA ILE A 622 8.52 39.83 1.11
C ILE A 622 7.82 40.16 -0.21
N ASN A 623 8.60 40.21 -1.30
CA ASN A 623 8.12 40.44 -2.66
C ASN A 623 8.21 39.17 -3.52
N ILE A 624 7.05 38.67 -3.94
CA ILE A 624 6.94 37.53 -4.86
C ILE A 624 6.78 38.06 -6.29
N PRO A 625 7.66 37.72 -7.24
CA PRO A 625 7.55 38.12 -8.64
C PRO A 625 6.22 37.71 -9.26
N LYS A 626 5.67 38.59 -10.11
CA LYS A 626 4.46 38.31 -10.88
C LYS A 626 4.79 37.47 -12.11
N ARG A 627 5.93 37.73 -12.75
CA ARG A 627 6.42 37.00 -13.92
C ARG A 627 6.81 35.57 -13.55
N LYS A 628 6.40 34.60 -14.37
CA LYS A 628 6.57 33.16 -14.10
C LYS A 628 8.05 32.77 -14.04
N GLU A 629 8.85 33.21 -15.01
CA GLU A 629 10.27 32.83 -15.07
C GLU A 629 11.07 33.40 -13.88
N ALA A 630 10.81 34.66 -13.50
CA ALA A 630 11.40 35.28 -12.32
C ALA A 630 11.02 34.51 -11.04
N ARG A 631 9.75 34.12 -10.92
CA ARG A 631 9.24 33.30 -9.80
C ARG A 631 9.88 31.92 -9.77
N ASP A 632 10.00 31.25 -10.91
CA ASP A 632 10.62 29.93 -11.02
C ASP A 632 12.09 29.97 -10.59
N SER A 633 12.83 31.03 -10.96
CA SER A 633 14.21 31.25 -10.52
C SER A 633 14.32 31.40 -8.99
N GLN A 634 13.42 32.18 -8.38
CA GLN A 634 13.38 32.41 -6.93
C GLN A 634 13.00 31.12 -6.19
N ILE A 635 12.01 30.39 -6.69
CA ILE A 635 11.59 29.09 -6.15
C ILE A 635 12.77 28.12 -6.18
N TYR A 636 13.53 28.05 -7.27
CA TYR A 636 14.64 27.11 -7.40
C TYR A 636 15.73 27.34 -6.34
N LEU A 637 16.18 28.58 -6.18
CA LEU A 637 17.21 28.94 -5.17
C LEU A 637 16.71 28.68 -3.74
N LEU A 638 15.50 29.14 -3.40
CA LEU A 638 14.94 28.94 -2.06
C LEU A 638 14.67 27.46 -1.75
N LYS A 639 14.23 26.68 -2.74
CA LYS A 639 13.97 25.24 -2.59
C LYS A 639 15.24 24.48 -2.25
N ASN A 640 16.38 24.85 -2.83
CA ASN A 640 17.67 24.23 -2.53
C ASN A 640 18.10 24.50 -1.09
N ILE A 641 17.95 25.72 -0.57
CA ILE A 641 18.23 26.04 0.84
C ILE A 641 17.26 25.30 1.77
N TYR A 642 15.97 25.29 1.42
CA TYR A 642 14.93 24.65 2.24
C TYR A 642 15.24 23.17 2.50
N TYR A 643 15.48 22.40 1.44
CA TYR A 643 15.73 20.96 1.57
C TYR A 643 17.19 20.59 1.88
N GLY A 644 18.16 21.38 1.41
CA GLY A 644 19.58 21.08 1.58
C GLY A 644 20.11 21.41 2.96
N GLU A 645 19.58 22.46 3.61
CA GLU A 645 20.16 22.99 4.84
C GLU A 645 19.11 23.24 5.93
N PHE A 646 18.06 24.01 5.63
CA PHE A 646 17.12 24.50 6.63
C PHE A 646 16.37 23.37 7.34
N VAL A 647 15.74 22.45 6.59
CA VAL A 647 14.89 21.41 7.19
C VAL A 647 15.66 20.61 8.23
N GLU A 648 16.90 20.21 7.93
CA GLU A 648 17.75 19.45 8.86
C GLU A 648 18.13 20.27 10.10
N LYS A 649 18.58 21.51 9.92
CA LYS A 649 18.92 22.39 11.05
C LYS A 649 17.71 22.68 11.93
N PHE A 650 16.55 22.88 11.32
CA PHE A 650 15.33 23.30 12.02
C PHE A 650 14.72 22.17 12.86
N VAL A 651 14.65 20.94 12.33
CA VAL A 651 14.08 19.82 13.09
C VAL A 651 15.00 19.28 14.18
N ASN A 652 16.29 19.64 14.16
CA ASN A 652 17.26 19.29 15.18
C ASN A 652 17.49 20.41 16.22
N ASN A 653 16.87 21.59 16.04
CA ASN A 653 16.95 22.71 16.97
C ASN A 653 15.64 22.81 17.78
N ASN A 654 15.63 22.20 18.95
CA ASN A 654 14.46 22.14 19.83
C ASN A 654 13.96 23.54 20.20
N ASP A 655 14.85 24.43 20.64
CA ASP A 655 14.50 25.75 21.17
C ASP A 655 13.86 26.64 20.11
N ASN A 656 14.46 26.68 18.92
CA ASN A 656 13.94 27.51 17.83
C ASN A 656 12.62 26.96 17.28
N PHE A 657 12.50 25.64 17.12
CA PHE A 657 11.25 25.02 16.69
C PHE A 657 10.13 25.29 17.72
N GLU A 658 10.44 25.16 19.01
CA GLU A 658 9.51 25.40 20.10
C GLU A 658 9.03 26.85 20.16
N LYS A 659 9.98 27.78 20.11
CA LYS A 659 9.69 29.22 20.05
C LYS A 659 8.70 29.55 18.93
N ILE A 660 8.93 29.01 17.74
CA ILE A 660 8.10 29.32 16.56
C ILE A 660 6.70 28.73 16.65
N PHE A 661 6.54 27.47 17.07
CA PHE A 661 5.19 26.93 17.18
C PHE A 661 4.40 27.62 18.30
N ARG A 662 5.05 28.03 19.40
CA ARG A 662 4.41 28.81 20.48
C ARG A 662 3.99 30.19 19.98
N GLU A 663 4.83 30.89 19.22
CA GLU A 663 4.49 32.17 18.59
C GLU A 663 3.24 32.03 17.69
N ILE A 664 3.16 30.95 16.89
CA ILE A 664 1.99 30.69 16.03
C ILE A 664 0.73 30.41 16.85
N ILE A 665 0.85 29.69 17.97
CA ILE A 665 -0.25 29.46 18.90
C ILE A 665 -0.71 30.79 19.50
N GLU A 666 0.22 31.67 19.91
CA GLU A 666 -0.09 33.00 20.47
C GLU A 666 -0.75 33.94 19.45
N ILE A 667 -0.26 33.97 18.20
CA ILE A 667 -0.91 34.73 17.12
C ILE A 667 -2.35 34.23 16.96
N ASN A 668 -2.57 32.91 16.98
CA ASN A 668 -3.91 32.35 16.89
C ASN A 668 -4.79 32.64 18.12
N LYS A 669 -4.20 32.71 19.32
CA LYS A 669 -4.90 33.19 20.53
C LYS A 669 -5.37 34.63 20.35
N LYS A 670 -4.54 35.52 19.81
CA LYS A 670 -4.90 36.94 19.62
C LYS A 670 -5.97 37.14 18.54
N ASP A 671 -5.85 36.46 17.40
CA ASP A 671 -6.73 36.69 16.22
C ASP A 671 -7.95 35.75 16.14
N GLY A 672 -7.95 34.63 16.88
CA GLY A 672 -8.90 33.53 16.70
C GLY A 672 -9.68 33.11 17.93
N THR A 673 -9.55 33.85 19.04
CA THR A 673 -10.32 33.59 20.27
C THR A 673 -11.76 34.02 20.08
N ASN A 674 -12.68 33.07 20.22
CA ASN A 674 -14.10 33.40 20.25
C ASN A 674 -14.39 34.24 21.50
N THR A 675 -14.87 35.47 21.30
CA THR A 675 -15.11 36.46 22.38
C THR A 675 -16.14 35.99 23.41
N LYS A 676 -17.04 35.06 23.05
CA LYS A 676 -18.01 34.44 23.98
C LYS A 676 -17.45 33.21 24.70
N THR A 677 -16.67 32.36 24.02
CA THR A 677 -16.27 31.05 24.58
C THR A 677 -14.81 30.99 25.04
N LYS A 678 -14.01 32.05 24.85
CA LYS A 678 -12.55 32.13 25.10
C LYS A 678 -11.67 31.04 24.45
N PHE A 679 -12.27 30.09 23.74
CA PHE A 679 -11.64 29.01 22.98
C PHE A 679 -10.97 29.53 21.70
N TYR A 680 -9.80 28.97 21.36
CA TYR A 680 -9.08 29.24 20.12
C TYR A 680 -8.58 27.93 19.47
N LYS A 681 -8.43 27.93 18.14
CA LYS A 681 -8.39 26.70 17.32
C LYS A 681 -7.17 25.79 17.55
N LEU A 682 -6.04 26.36 17.99
CA LEU A 682 -4.76 25.63 18.13
C LEU A 682 -4.48 25.15 19.56
N GLU A 683 -5.38 25.33 20.51
CA GLU A 683 -5.21 24.96 21.92
C GLU A 683 -4.83 23.47 22.12
N LYS A 684 -5.40 22.60 21.27
CA LYS A 684 -5.10 21.16 21.27
C LYS A 684 -3.63 20.83 20.96
N PHE A 685 -2.87 21.74 20.35
CA PHE A 685 -1.46 21.56 20.03
C PHE A 685 -0.50 22.11 21.09
N GLU A 686 -0.98 23.03 21.94
CA GLU A 686 -0.20 23.61 23.05
C GLU A 686 0.13 22.56 24.12
N THR A 687 -0.80 21.64 24.38
CA THR A 687 -0.67 20.61 25.42
C THR A 687 0.09 19.37 24.96
N LEU A 688 0.56 19.34 23.70
CA LEU A 688 1.23 18.17 23.12
C LEU A 688 2.70 18.10 23.58
N LYS A 689 2.99 17.19 24.52
CA LYS A 689 4.37 16.97 25.03
C LYS A 689 5.20 16.16 24.02
N ALA A 690 6.39 16.65 23.67
CA ALA A 690 7.41 15.94 22.89
C ALA A 690 8.81 16.38 23.33
N ASN A 691 9.80 15.49 23.23
CA ASN A 691 11.18 15.78 23.64
C ASN A 691 12.04 16.34 22.49
N ALA A 692 11.56 16.23 21.24
CA ALA A 692 12.21 16.73 20.05
C ALA A 692 11.19 17.11 18.96
N PRO A 693 11.50 18.04 18.04
CA PRO A 693 10.64 18.45 16.93
C PRO A 693 10.18 17.30 16.05
N ILE A 694 11.05 16.33 15.76
CA ILE A 694 10.70 15.15 14.96
C ILE A 694 9.60 14.34 15.67
N GLU A 695 9.74 14.09 16.97
CA GLU A 695 8.73 13.39 17.76
C GLU A 695 7.41 14.19 17.81
N TYR A 696 7.50 15.52 17.89
CA TYR A 696 6.33 16.41 17.83
C TYR A 696 5.58 16.27 16.49
N LEU A 697 6.30 16.28 15.36
CA LEU A 697 5.74 16.13 14.02
C LEU A 697 5.14 14.72 13.79
N GLU A 698 5.79 13.67 14.27
CA GLU A 698 5.27 12.29 14.22
C GLU A 698 3.95 12.18 15.00
N LYS A 699 3.88 12.77 16.20
CA LYS A 699 2.65 12.81 17.02
C LYS A 699 1.54 13.59 16.31
N LEU A 700 1.86 14.76 15.74
CA LEU A 700 0.89 15.54 14.96
C LEU A 700 0.37 14.76 13.76
N GLN A 701 1.24 14.08 13.01
CA GLN A 701 0.83 13.25 11.88
C GLN A 701 -0.07 12.09 12.33
N SER A 702 0.25 11.45 13.47
CA SER A 702 -0.58 10.39 14.02
C SER A 702 -1.96 10.90 14.42
N LEU A 703 -2.03 12.03 15.11
CA LEU A 703 -3.30 12.68 15.49
C LEU A 703 -4.10 13.11 14.27
N HIS A 704 -3.43 13.66 13.25
CA HIS A 704 -4.03 13.99 11.97
C HIS A 704 -4.68 12.76 11.34
N GLN A 705 -3.97 11.64 11.22
CA GLN A 705 -4.52 10.39 10.68
C GLN A 705 -5.70 9.83 11.49
N ILE A 706 -5.66 9.95 12.82
CA ILE A 706 -6.74 9.50 13.72
C ILE A 706 -7.99 10.37 13.55
N ASN A 707 -7.81 11.69 13.42
CA ASN A 707 -8.90 12.67 13.38
C ASN A 707 -9.35 13.02 11.95
N TYR A 708 -8.63 12.58 10.92
CA TYR A 708 -8.89 12.89 9.51
C TYR A 708 -10.34 12.60 9.08
N ASN A 709 -10.92 11.50 9.57
CA ASN A 709 -12.31 11.14 9.25
C ASN A 709 -13.37 11.94 10.05
N ARG A 710 -12.99 12.57 11.17
CA ARG A 710 -13.88 13.42 11.99
C ARG A 710 -13.91 14.86 11.49
N GLU A 711 -12.75 15.45 11.20
CA GLU A 711 -12.65 16.87 10.83
C GLU A 711 -13.11 17.16 9.39
N LYS A 712 -13.06 16.16 8.48
CA LYS A 712 -13.56 16.31 7.09
C LYS A 712 -15.09 16.51 6.98
N VAL A 713 -15.82 16.28 8.07
CA VAL A 713 -17.29 16.44 8.13
C VAL A 713 -17.68 17.84 8.61
N GLU A 714 -16.78 18.57 9.30
CA GLU A 714 -17.14 19.79 10.03
C GLU A 714 -16.36 21.06 9.59
N GLU A 715 -15.21 20.97 8.90
CA GLU A 715 -14.37 22.15 8.61
C GLU A 715 -13.85 22.26 7.15
N ASP A 716 -13.75 23.51 6.66
CA ASP A 716 -13.36 23.84 5.28
C ASP A 716 -11.84 23.75 4.97
N LYS A 717 -10.99 23.67 6.02
CA LYS A 717 -9.51 23.58 5.95
C LYS A 717 -8.96 22.61 7.00
N ASP A 718 -7.98 21.79 6.60
CA ASP A 718 -7.28 20.84 7.47
C ASP A 718 -6.36 21.57 8.47
N ILE A 719 -6.79 21.66 9.74
CA ILE A 719 -6.09 22.43 10.78
C ILE A 719 -4.68 21.91 11.05
N TYR A 720 -4.45 20.60 10.99
CA TYR A 720 -3.12 20.03 11.26
C TYR A 720 -2.13 20.41 10.17
N VAL A 721 -2.54 20.30 8.91
CA VAL A 721 -1.71 20.68 7.77
C VAL A 721 -1.47 22.19 7.78
N ASP A 722 -2.48 23.00 8.13
CA ASP A 722 -2.34 24.45 8.24
C ASP A 722 -1.30 24.85 9.28
N PHE A 723 -1.37 24.26 10.48
CA PHE A 723 -0.48 24.54 11.59
C PHE A 723 0.98 24.22 11.24
N VAL A 724 1.24 23.03 10.68
CA VAL A 724 2.60 22.65 10.31
C VAL A 724 3.14 23.48 9.15
N GLN A 725 2.31 23.85 8.18
CA GLN A 725 2.74 24.78 7.13
C GLN A 725 3.15 26.15 7.68
N LYS A 726 2.43 26.67 8.68
CA LYS A 726 2.80 27.93 9.36
C LYS A 726 4.13 27.82 10.09
N ILE A 727 4.36 26.73 10.84
CA ILE A 727 5.62 26.49 11.57
C ILE A 727 6.81 26.50 10.62
N PHE A 728 6.74 25.69 9.56
CA PHE A 728 7.83 25.60 8.60
C PHE A 728 8.02 26.87 7.79
N LEU A 729 6.94 27.59 7.45
CA LEU A 729 7.06 28.84 6.72
C LEU A 729 7.74 29.92 7.57
N LYS A 730 7.24 30.18 8.79
CA LYS A 730 7.84 31.15 9.70
C LYS A 730 9.28 30.77 10.05
N GLY A 731 9.53 29.49 10.34
CA GLY A 731 10.88 28.96 10.57
C GLY A 731 11.83 29.22 9.41
N PHE A 732 11.38 28.97 8.18
CA PHE A 732 12.22 29.16 7.01
C PHE A 732 12.53 30.64 6.75
N ILE A 733 11.53 31.52 6.89
CA ILE A 733 11.73 32.96 6.71
C ILE A 733 12.66 33.53 7.80
N ASN A 734 12.44 33.17 9.07
CA ASN A 734 13.32 33.56 10.18
C ASN A 734 14.75 33.07 9.95
N TYR A 735 14.93 31.85 9.43
CA TYR A 735 16.24 31.30 9.09
C TYR A 735 16.95 32.13 7.99
N LEU A 736 16.22 32.50 6.93
CA LEU A 736 16.77 33.33 5.85
C LEU A 736 17.11 34.75 6.31
N GLN A 737 16.33 35.31 7.24
CA GLN A 737 16.52 36.68 7.75
C GLN A 737 17.53 36.76 8.91
N GLY A 738 17.73 35.68 9.66
CA GLY A 738 18.58 35.64 10.86
C GLY A 738 20.05 35.33 10.60
N SER A 739 20.40 34.82 9.42
CA SER A 739 21.81 34.66 8.99
C SER A 739 22.24 35.90 8.23
N ASP A 740 23.25 36.63 8.72
CA ASP A 740 23.79 37.83 8.03
C ASP A 740 24.17 37.52 6.58
N LEU A 741 24.66 36.32 6.35
CA LEU A 741 25.04 35.81 5.04
C LEU A 741 23.83 35.63 4.12
N LEU A 742 22.77 34.95 4.56
CA LEU A 742 21.56 34.73 3.76
C LEU A 742 20.73 36.01 3.58
N LYS A 743 20.73 36.86 4.60
CA LYS A 743 20.11 38.19 4.58
C LYS A 743 20.73 39.06 3.50
N SER A 744 22.06 39.00 3.34
CA SER A 744 22.79 39.75 2.30
C SER A 744 22.43 39.34 0.87
N LEU A 745 21.97 38.10 0.64
CA LEU A 745 21.52 37.63 -0.67
C LEU A 745 20.14 38.20 -1.07
N ASN A 746 19.34 38.60 -0.08
CA ASN A 746 18.00 39.16 -0.23
C ASN A 746 17.09 38.31 -1.17
N LEU A 747 17.15 36.99 -1.03
CA LEU A 747 16.47 36.04 -1.92
C LEU A 747 14.93 36.17 -1.89
N LEU A 748 14.38 36.75 -0.81
CA LEU A 748 12.93 36.92 -0.61
C LEU A 748 12.35 38.14 -1.34
N ASN A 749 13.18 39.04 -1.86
CA ASN A 749 12.74 40.30 -2.47
C ASN A 749 13.32 40.50 -3.87
N LEU A 750 12.96 39.62 -4.80
CA LEU A 750 13.24 39.83 -6.21
C LEU A 750 12.26 40.88 -6.74
N LYS A 751 12.74 42.11 -6.99
CA LYS A 751 11.93 43.24 -7.47
C LYS A 751 11.76 43.30 -8.99
N LYS A 752 12.57 42.55 -9.75
CA LYS A 752 12.68 42.69 -11.20
C LYS A 752 11.63 41.82 -11.91
N ASP A 753 10.61 42.45 -12.47
CA ASP A 753 9.64 41.79 -13.38
C ASP A 753 10.20 41.69 -14.83
N GLU A 754 11.34 42.34 -15.11
CA GLU A 754 12.11 42.26 -16.35
C GLU A 754 13.42 41.49 -16.14
N ALA A 755 13.88 40.80 -17.19
CA ALA A 755 15.16 40.08 -17.16
C ALA A 755 16.32 41.09 -17.12
N ILE A 756 17.31 40.86 -16.27
CA ILE A 756 18.54 41.67 -16.18
C ILE A 756 19.38 41.49 -17.44
N ALA A 757 19.38 40.27 -17.99
CA ALA A 757 20.07 39.92 -19.23
C ALA A 757 19.39 38.68 -19.86
N ASN A 758 19.61 38.45 -21.16
CA ASN A 758 19.13 37.25 -21.85
C ASN A 758 20.20 36.13 -21.86
N LYS A 759 20.82 35.90 -20.68
CA LYS A 759 21.99 35.05 -20.50
C LYS A 759 21.67 33.57 -20.65
N LYS A 760 20.42 33.17 -20.39
CA LYS A 760 19.97 31.79 -20.57
C LYS A 760 20.15 31.28 -22.01
N SER A 761 19.64 32.02 -22.99
CA SER A 761 19.80 31.67 -24.41
C SER A 761 21.28 31.65 -24.81
N PHE A 762 22.04 32.63 -24.33
CA PHE A 762 23.48 32.72 -24.59
C PHE A 762 24.23 31.49 -24.06
N TYR A 763 24.00 31.09 -22.81
CA TYR A 763 24.62 29.91 -22.24
C TYR A 763 24.13 28.62 -22.88
N ASP A 764 22.84 28.52 -23.25
CA ASP A 764 22.31 27.34 -23.95
C ASP A 764 22.97 27.18 -25.33
N GLU A 765 23.17 28.27 -26.08
CA GLU A 765 23.86 28.27 -27.37
C GLU A 765 25.35 27.89 -27.22
N LYS A 766 26.05 28.51 -26.26
CA LYS A 766 27.44 28.18 -25.96
C LYS A 766 27.62 26.73 -25.49
N LEU A 767 26.71 26.21 -24.68
CA LEU A 767 26.71 24.81 -24.26
C LEU A 767 26.44 23.87 -25.43
N LYS A 768 25.52 24.21 -26.35
CA LYS A 768 25.28 23.43 -27.58
C LYS A 768 26.51 23.40 -28.48
N LEU A 769 27.16 24.55 -28.73
CA LEU A 769 28.40 24.61 -29.51
C LEU A 769 29.51 23.78 -28.87
N TRP A 770 29.66 23.87 -27.54
CA TRP A 770 30.62 23.06 -26.80
C TRP A 770 30.31 21.55 -26.87
N GLN A 771 29.03 21.17 -26.77
CA GLN A 771 28.59 19.79 -26.92
C GLN A 771 28.89 19.25 -28.33
N ASN A 772 28.59 20.04 -29.37
CA ASN A 772 28.83 19.70 -30.77
C ASN A 772 30.33 19.56 -31.09
N ASN A 773 31.20 20.29 -30.38
CA ASN A 773 32.65 20.22 -30.52
C ASN A 773 33.31 19.13 -29.64
N GLY A 774 32.56 18.07 -29.31
CA GLY A 774 33.09 16.90 -28.59
C GLY A 774 33.16 17.02 -27.07
N SER A 775 32.52 18.03 -26.47
CA SER A 775 32.35 18.17 -25.01
C SER A 775 33.67 18.16 -24.20
N ASN A 776 34.77 18.65 -24.77
CA ASN A 776 36.04 18.74 -24.05
C ASN A 776 36.00 19.89 -23.04
N LEU A 777 36.08 19.58 -21.75
CA LEU A 777 36.07 20.56 -20.64
C LEU A 777 37.13 21.65 -20.77
N SER A 778 38.29 21.39 -21.40
CA SER A 778 39.33 22.39 -21.64
C SER A 778 38.94 23.47 -22.67
N LYS A 779 37.91 23.19 -23.50
CA LYS A 779 37.33 24.10 -24.48
C LYS A 779 36.01 24.72 -24.01
N MET A 780 35.66 24.53 -22.73
CA MET A 780 34.44 25.10 -22.16
C MET A 780 34.55 26.63 -22.07
N PRO A 781 33.49 27.39 -22.38
CA PRO A 781 33.50 28.84 -22.21
C PRO A 781 33.91 29.24 -20.80
N GLU A 782 34.87 30.16 -20.68
CA GLU A 782 35.49 30.57 -19.41
C GLU A 782 34.45 31.04 -18.38
N GLU A 783 33.48 31.85 -18.80
CA GLU A 783 32.37 32.33 -17.94
C GLU A 783 31.55 31.17 -17.34
N ILE A 784 31.33 30.08 -18.09
CA ILE A 784 30.60 28.89 -17.59
C ILE A 784 31.50 28.09 -16.63
N TYR A 785 32.78 27.94 -16.98
CA TYR A 785 33.74 27.20 -16.18
C TYR A 785 33.94 27.82 -14.79
N ASP A 786 33.95 29.15 -14.70
CA ASP A 786 34.05 29.88 -13.43
C ASP A 786 32.90 29.56 -12.49
N TYR A 787 31.66 29.55 -12.99
CA TYR A 787 30.51 29.13 -12.18
C TYR A 787 30.62 27.67 -11.73
N ILE A 788 31.02 26.76 -12.63
CA ILE A 788 31.21 25.34 -12.31
C ILE A 788 32.25 25.18 -11.20
N LYS A 789 33.35 25.93 -11.22
CA LYS A 789 34.38 25.92 -10.17
C LYS A 789 33.78 26.31 -8.81
N LYS A 790 32.93 27.35 -8.76
CA LYS A 790 32.28 27.85 -7.55
C LYS A 790 31.18 26.93 -6.99
N ILE A 791 30.46 26.17 -7.83
CA ILE A 791 29.40 25.26 -7.37
C ILE A 791 29.94 24.23 -6.36
N LYS A 792 29.36 24.19 -5.16
CA LYS A 792 29.65 23.17 -4.13
C LYS A 792 28.60 22.05 -4.19
N ILE A 793 29.07 20.79 -4.23
CA ILE A 793 28.22 19.59 -4.23
C ILE A 793 28.73 18.57 -3.21
N ASN A 794 27.84 17.72 -2.72
CA ASN A 794 28.21 16.58 -1.88
C ASN A 794 29.04 15.53 -2.66
N LYS A 795 29.97 14.86 -1.98
CA LYS A 795 30.84 13.84 -2.59
C LYS A 795 30.06 12.55 -2.83
N ILE A 796 30.21 11.95 -4.02
CA ILE A 796 29.81 10.58 -4.33
C ILE A 796 31.10 9.79 -4.57
N ASN A 797 31.33 8.75 -3.77
CA ASN A 797 32.51 7.90 -3.94
C ASN A 797 32.19 6.73 -4.87
N TYR A 798 33.18 6.33 -5.66
CA TYR A 798 33.10 5.09 -6.44
C TYR A 798 33.02 3.87 -5.52
N SER A 799 32.16 2.92 -5.85
CA SER A 799 32.27 1.53 -5.40
C SER A 799 31.64 0.62 -6.46
N ASP A 800 32.18 -0.60 -6.59
CA ASP A 800 31.66 -1.60 -7.53
C ASP A 800 30.17 -1.91 -7.27
N ARG A 801 29.79 -1.99 -6.00
CA ARG A 801 28.39 -2.16 -5.59
C ARG A 801 27.49 -1.02 -6.10
N MET A 802 27.93 0.23 -5.99
CA MET A 802 27.14 1.39 -6.43
C MET A 802 27.12 1.53 -7.96
N SER A 803 28.17 1.12 -8.68
CA SER A 803 28.16 1.12 -10.15
C SER A 803 27.16 0.10 -10.69
N ILE A 804 27.07 -1.09 -10.08
CA ILE A 804 26.05 -2.10 -10.39
C ILE A 804 24.65 -1.62 -10.02
N PHE A 805 24.49 -0.97 -8.86
CA PHE A 805 23.19 -0.39 -8.48
C PHE A 805 22.76 0.72 -9.46
N TYR A 806 23.69 1.59 -9.86
CA TYR A 806 23.46 2.63 -10.88
C TYR A 806 23.02 2.02 -12.21
N LEU A 807 23.68 0.95 -12.66
CA LEU A 807 23.34 0.21 -13.87
C LEU A 807 21.86 -0.20 -13.85
N LEU A 808 21.42 -0.83 -12.76
CA LEU A 808 20.03 -1.25 -12.58
C LEU A 808 19.04 -0.08 -12.58
N LEU A 809 19.36 1.02 -11.90
CA LEU A 809 18.47 2.19 -11.79
C LEU A 809 18.24 2.92 -13.12
N LYS A 810 19.20 2.84 -14.06
CA LYS A 810 19.01 3.45 -15.38
C LYS A 810 18.02 2.67 -16.24
N LEU A 811 17.84 1.37 -15.99
CA LEU A 811 16.91 0.51 -16.73
C LEU A 811 15.45 0.69 -16.33
N ILE A 812 15.13 1.34 -15.22
CA ILE A 812 13.75 1.51 -14.76
C ILE A 812 13.18 2.88 -15.15
N ASP A 813 11.87 2.93 -15.34
CA ASP A 813 11.17 4.17 -15.65
C ASP A 813 11.12 5.13 -14.44
N HIS A 814 10.67 6.36 -14.69
CA HIS A 814 10.59 7.38 -13.65
C HIS A 814 9.61 7.03 -12.53
N LYS A 815 8.54 6.29 -12.85
CA LYS A 815 7.50 5.93 -11.88
C LYS A 815 8.01 4.88 -10.91
N GLU A 816 8.66 3.84 -11.40
CA GLU A 816 9.30 2.82 -10.56
C GLU A 816 10.51 3.35 -9.80
N LEU A 817 11.28 4.29 -10.38
CA LEU A 817 12.33 5.00 -9.63
C LEU A 817 11.76 5.78 -8.44
N THR A 818 10.63 6.46 -8.64
CA THR A 818 9.91 7.18 -7.57
C THR A 818 9.35 6.22 -6.52
N ASN A 819 8.79 5.09 -6.94
CA ASN A 819 8.30 4.05 -6.03
C ASN A 819 9.44 3.46 -5.19
N LEU A 820 10.57 3.11 -5.81
CA LEU A 820 11.76 2.61 -5.13
C LEU A 820 12.25 3.61 -4.09
N ARG A 821 12.42 4.88 -4.48
CA ARG A 821 12.80 5.96 -3.55
C ARG A 821 11.90 5.99 -2.33
N GLY A 822 10.58 6.05 -2.54
CA GLY A 822 9.60 6.09 -1.45
C GLY A 822 9.64 4.85 -0.56
N ASN A 823 9.90 3.67 -1.11
CA ASN A 823 10.03 2.42 -0.36
C ASN A 823 11.31 2.39 0.49
N LEU A 824 12.45 2.83 -0.03
CA LEU A 824 13.71 2.96 0.71
C LEU A 824 13.56 3.96 1.88
N GLU A 825 13.02 5.15 1.60
CA GLU A 825 12.79 6.19 2.62
C GLU A 825 11.84 5.69 3.72
N LYS A 826 10.75 5.03 3.33
CA LYS A 826 9.78 4.44 4.28
C LYS A 826 10.42 3.37 5.15
N TYR A 827 11.26 2.50 4.59
CA TYR A 827 11.94 1.46 5.36
C TYR A 827 12.92 2.05 6.38
N VAL A 828 13.73 3.02 5.96
CA VAL A 828 14.67 3.76 6.82
C VAL A 828 13.93 4.48 7.95
N SER A 829 12.84 5.18 7.64
CA SER A 829 12.01 5.89 8.63
C SER A 829 11.37 4.93 9.63
N MET A 830 10.77 3.82 9.17
CA MET A 830 10.09 2.87 10.04
C MET A 830 11.03 2.14 11.00
N ASN A 831 12.26 1.86 10.57
CA ASN A 831 13.25 1.12 11.37
C ASN A 831 14.26 2.02 12.09
N LYS A 832 14.20 3.34 11.90
CA LYS A 832 15.14 4.33 12.47
C LYS A 832 16.61 3.97 12.21
N ASN A 833 16.93 3.47 11.01
CA ASN A 833 18.28 3.11 10.60
C ASN A 833 18.76 3.96 9.42
N LYS A 834 20.00 3.78 8.94
CA LYS A 834 20.57 4.53 7.80
C LYS A 834 21.11 3.61 6.69
N ILE A 835 20.67 2.35 6.64
CA ILE A 835 21.29 1.31 5.80
C ILE A 835 21.24 1.60 4.29
N TYR A 836 20.36 2.50 3.84
CA TYR A 836 20.20 2.87 2.42
C TYR A 836 20.58 4.32 2.09
N SER A 837 21.38 4.98 2.94
CA SER A 837 21.77 6.37 2.69
C SER A 837 22.57 6.53 1.40
N GLU A 838 23.42 5.55 1.07
CA GLU A 838 24.24 5.58 -0.15
C GLU A 838 23.40 5.29 -1.40
N GLU A 839 22.53 4.29 -1.35
CA GLU A 839 21.59 3.98 -2.44
C GLU A 839 20.68 5.17 -2.75
N LEU A 840 20.19 5.87 -1.71
CA LEU A 840 19.38 7.07 -1.89
C LEU A 840 20.16 8.20 -2.59
N ASN A 841 21.48 8.31 -2.42
CA ASN A 841 22.29 9.27 -3.21
C ASN A 841 22.23 8.93 -4.71
N ILE A 842 22.43 7.65 -5.06
CA ILE A 842 22.43 7.20 -6.45
C ILE A 842 21.03 7.29 -7.08
N VAL A 843 19.97 6.91 -6.35
CA VAL A 843 18.57 7.06 -6.80
C VAL A 843 18.27 8.52 -7.15
N ASN A 844 18.70 9.46 -6.32
CA ASN A 844 18.48 10.88 -6.58
C ASN A 844 19.32 11.41 -7.73
N LEU A 845 20.58 10.95 -7.86
CA LEU A 845 21.43 11.26 -9.02
C LEU A 845 20.74 10.85 -10.33
N VAL A 846 20.23 9.61 -10.39
CA VAL A 846 19.52 9.11 -11.57
C VAL A 846 18.20 9.86 -11.80
N SER A 847 17.51 10.28 -10.73
CA SER A 847 16.25 11.03 -10.82
C SER A 847 16.38 12.40 -11.49
N LEU A 848 17.58 13.00 -11.54
CA LEU A 848 17.78 14.33 -12.15
C LEU A 848 17.46 14.37 -13.65
N ASP A 849 17.61 13.23 -14.32
CA ASP A 849 17.53 13.15 -15.78
C ASP A 849 16.94 11.85 -16.34
N ASN A 850 16.51 10.89 -15.52
CA ASN A 850 15.92 9.61 -15.96
C ASN A 850 14.76 9.79 -16.97
N ASN A 851 13.95 10.85 -16.82
CA ASN A 851 12.83 11.13 -17.71
C ASN A 851 13.17 12.19 -18.78
N LYS A 852 14.40 12.69 -18.88
CA LYS A 852 14.79 13.68 -19.91
C LYS A 852 15.34 12.96 -21.15
N VAL A 853 15.18 13.57 -22.31
CA VAL A 853 15.85 13.10 -23.54
C VAL A 853 17.34 13.39 -23.38
N ARG A 854 18.16 12.35 -23.19
CA ARG A 854 19.60 12.47 -22.88
C ARG A 854 20.50 12.41 -24.12
N ALA A 855 20.08 11.65 -25.13
CA ALA A 855 20.80 11.47 -26.36
C ALA A 855 19.86 11.79 -27.52
N ASN A 856 20.44 12.17 -28.65
CA ASN A 856 19.69 12.19 -29.90
C ASN A 856 19.14 10.78 -30.15
N PHE A 857 17.92 10.66 -30.65
CA PHE A 857 17.32 9.36 -30.94
C PHE A 857 16.54 9.46 -32.24
N ASN A 858 16.52 8.36 -32.97
CA ASN A 858 15.73 8.22 -34.18
C ASN A 858 14.73 7.08 -33.97
N LEU A 859 13.45 7.40 -34.15
CA LEU A 859 12.39 6.42 -34.25
C LEU A 859 12.15 6.15 -35.74
N LYS A 860 11.97 4.88 -36.12
CA LYS A 860 11.71 4.56 -37.53
C LYS A 860 10.31 5.05 -37.92
N PRO A 861 10.09 5.57 -39.14
CA PRO A 861 8.75 5.89 -39.62
C PRO A 861 7.78 4.70 -39.51
N GLU A 862 8.28 3.49 -39.76
CA GLU A 862 7.55 2.23 -39.58
C GLU A 862 7.05 2.04 -38.13
N ASP A 863 7.87 2.33 -37.12
CA ASP A 863 7.51 2.18 -35.70
C ASP A 863 6.32 3.10 -35.32
N ILE A 864 6.21 4.28 -35.94
CA ILE A 864 5.06 5.19 -35.77
C ILE A 864 3.87 4.69 -36.59
N GLY A 865 4.13 4.26 -37.83
CA GLY A 865 3.13 3.80 -38.79
C GLY A 865 2.24 2.67 -38.25
N LYS A 866 2.77 1.80 -37.38
CA LYS A 866 2.03 0.73 -36.68
C LYS A 866 0.71 1.22 -36.05
N PHE A 867 0.69 2.45 -35.56
CA PHE A 867 -0.43 3.02 -34.80
C PHE A 867 -1.27 4.02 -35.60
N LEU A 868 -1.03 4.18 -36.90
CA LEU A 868 -1.75 5.11 -37.78
C LEU A 868 -2.73 4.35 -38.68
N LYS A 869 -3.93 4.89 -38.87
CA LYS A 869 -4.96 4.29 -39.74
C LYS A 869 -4.68 4.68 -41.19
N THR A 870 -4.09 3.77 -41.94
CA THR A 870 -3.72 3.97 -43.36
C THR A 870 -4.13 2.76 -44.22
N GLU A 871 -4.41 3.00 -45.50
CA GLU A 871 -4.67 1.92 -46.48
C GLU A 871 -3.41 1.14 -46.82
N THR A 872 -2.24 1.80 -46.77
CA THR A 872 -0.92 1.19 -47.00
C THR A 872 -0.01 1.42 -45.80
N SER A 873 0.84 0.44 -45.49
CA SER A 873 1.82 0.54 -44.39
C SER A 873 2.80 1.69 -44.64
N ILE A 874 3.02 2.55 -43.64
CA ILE A 874 4.05 3.59 -43.71
C ILE A 874 5.43 2.95 -43.54
N ARG A 875 6.29 3.09 -44.56
CA ARG A 875 7.65 2.52 -44.60
C ARG A 875 8.76 3.56 -44.61
N ASN A 876 8.46 4.80 -45.01
CA ASN A 876 9.46 5.86 -45.12
C ASN A 876 8.95 7.21 -44.59
N ILE A 877 9.87 8.17 -44.47
CA ILE A 877 9.59 9.48 -43.88
C ILE A 877 8.62 10.31 -44.72
N ASN A 878 8.69 10.22 -46.06
CA ASN A 878 7.80 10.94 -46.96
C ASN A 878 6.35 10.50 -46.77
N GLN A 879 6.11 9.19 -46.64
CA GLN A 879 4.79 8.64 -46.35
C GLN A 879 4.25 9.10 -44.99
N LEU A 880 5.11 9.16 -43.97
CA LEU A 880 4.73 9.66 -42.64
C LEU A 880 4.39 11.15 -42.68
N ASN A 881 5.21 11.95 -43.37
CA ASN A 881 4.99 13.38 -43.55
C ASN A 881 3.68 13.68 -44.30
N ASN A 882 3.41 12.91 -45.38
CA ASN A 882 2.16 12.98 -46.13
C ASN A 882 0.92 12.57 -45.29
N PHE A 883 1.12 11.79 -44.23
CA PHE A 883 0.07 11.51 -43.28
C PHE A 883 -0.19 12.71 -42.37
N SER A 884 0.85 13.27 -41.74
CA SER A 884 0.80 14.50 -40.96
C SER A 884 2.19 15.05 -40.63
N GLU A 885 2.35 16.36 -40.75
CA GLU A 885 3.53 17.14 -40.30
C GLU A 885 3.70 17.18 -38.77
N ILE A 886 2.77 16.61 -37.99
CA ILE A 886 2.95 16.44 -36.55
C ILE A 886 3.98 15.35 -36.24
N PHE A 887 4.15 14.38 -37.13
CA PHE A 887 5.03 13.24 -36.93
C PHE A 887 6.39 13.37 -37.61
N ALA A 888 6.48 14.16 -38.68
CA ALA A 888 7.69 14.34 -39.46
C ALA A 888 7.82 15.78 -39.98
N ASP A 889 9.04 16.23 -40.24
CA ASP A 889 9.36 17.53 -40.85
C ASP A 889 9.83 17.41 -42.31
N GLY A 890 9.49 16.30 -42.96
CA GLY A 890 9.94 15.94 -44.31
C GLY A 890 11.26 15.18 -44.36
N GLU A 891 12.19 15.43 -43.44
CA GLU A 891 13.50 14.76 -43.40
C GLU A 891 13.62 13.79 -42.21
N ASN A 892 13.05 14.17 -41.06
CA ASN A 892 13.20 13.48 -39.79
C ASN A 892 11.87 13.32 -39.08
N VAL A 893 11.80 12.30 -38.21
CA VAL A 893 10.71 12.14 -37.27
C VAL A 893 10.80 13.21 -36.18
N ILE A 894 9.67 13.84 -35.86
CA ILE A 894 9.59 14.85 -34.80
C ILE A 894 9.86 14.21 -33.44
N LYS A 895 10.75 14.85 -32.67
CA LYS A 895 11.32 14.30 -31.42
C LYS A 895 10.46 14.61 -30.21
N HIS A 896 9.31 13.95 -30.10
CA HIS A 896 8.51 13.99 -28.87
C HIS A 896 9.19 13.19 -27.74
N ARG A 897 9.08 13.67 -26.50
CA ARG A 897 9.58 12.96 -25.31
C ARG A 897 8.90 11.61 -25.12
N SER A 898 7.63 11.52 -25.47
CA SER A 898 6.85 10.28 -25.45
C SER A 898 7.35 9.26 -26.47
N PHE A 899 7.83 9.69 -27.65
CA PHE A 899 8.49 8.82 -28.62
C PHE A 899 9.84 8.31 -28.11
N TYR A 900 10.57 9.16 -27.39
CA TYR A 900 11.78 8.71 -26.70
C TYR A 900 11.47 7.61 -25.67
N ASN A 901 10.44 7.81 -24.83
CA ASN A 901 10.05 6.84 -23.81
C ASN A 901 9.50 5.53 -24.41
N ILE A 902 8.68 5.61 -25.47
CA ILE A 902 8.17 4.42 -26.13
C ILE A 902 9.29 3.67 -26.84
N LYS A 903 10.33 4.34 -27.36
CA LYS A 903 11.48 3.63 -27.92
C LYS A 903 12.32 2.93 -26.86
N LYS A 904 12.47 3.52 -25.67
CA LYS A 904 13.23 2.91 -24.55
C LYS A 904 12.53 1.68 -23.97
N TYR A 905 11.24 1.80 -23.70
CA TYR A 905 10.51 0.81 -22.90
C TYR A 905 9.49 0.01 -23.72
N GLY A 906 9.16 0.47 -24.92
CA GLY A 906 8.14 -0.03 -25.85
C GLY A 906 8.20 -1.51 -26.17
N ILE A 907 7.07 -2.20 -26.09
CA ILE A 907 6.85 -3.50 -26.73
C ILE A 907 5.94 -3.28 -27.94
N LEU A 908 6.49 -2.61 -28.95
CA LEU A 908 5.69 -2.03 -30.04
C LEU A 908 4.83 -3.07 -30.76
N ASP A 909 5.37 -4.26 -31.05
CA ASP A 909 4.66 -5.31 -31.80
C ASP A 909 3.45 -5.87 -31.03
N LEU A 910 3.58 -6.04 -29.71
CA LEU A 910 2.45 -6.46 -28.88
C LEU A 910 1.43 -5.34 -28.72
N LEU A 911 1.88 -4.09 -28.57
CA LEU A 911 0.99 -2.93 -28.48
C LEU A 911 0.22 -2.72 -29.79
N GLU A 912 0.87 -2.88 -30.94
CA GLU A 912 0.24 -2.83 -32.26
C GLU A 912 -0.90 -3.85 -32.33
N LYS A 913 -0.64 -5.12 -32.03
CA LYS A 913 -1.67 -6.17 -32.05
C LYS A 913 -2.87 -5.87 -31.16
N ILE A 914 -2.65 -5.21 -30.01
CA ILE A 914 -3.73 -4.81 -29.09
C ILE A 914 -4.52 -3.62 -29.67
N VAL A 915 -3.84 -2.62 -30.22
CA VAL A 915 -4.46 -1.44 -30.85
C VAL A 915 -5.25 -1.84 -32.10
N ASP A 916 -4.71 -2.74 -32.91
CA ASP A 916 -5.34 -3.27 -34.12
C ASP A 916 -6.63 -4.01 -33.77
N LYS A 917 -6.58 -4.86 -32.74
CA LYS A 917 -7.77 -5.58 -32.27
C LYS A 917 -8.84 -4.67 -31.67
N ALA A 918 -8.44 -3.51 -31.15
CA ALA A 918 -9.36 -2.49 -30.64
C ALA A 918 -9.91 -1.54 -31.73
N ASP A 919 -9.35 -1.54 -32.95
CA ASP A 919 -9.60 -0.55 -34.01
C ASP A 919 -9.41 0.91 -33.55
N LEU A 920 -8.38 1.18 -32.74
CA LEU A 920 -8.10 2.50 -32.14
C LEU A 920 -6.86 3.19 -32.72
N LYS A 921 -6.47 2.87 -33.96
CA LYS A 921 -5.39 3.58 -34.67
C LYS A 921 -5.74 5.06 -34.87
N ILE A 922 -4.74 5.93 -34.87
CA ILE A 922 -4.91 7.38 -35.02
C ILE A 922 -5.33 7.70 -36.45
N THR A 923 -6.35 8.56 -36.60
CA THR A 923 -6.88 8.98 -37.90
C THR A 923 -6.49 10.43 -38.26
N LYS A 924 -6.58 10.77 -39.55
CA LYS A 924 -6.37 12.16 -40.02
C LYS A 924 -7.42 13.13 -39.46
N GLU A 925 -8.63 12.67 -39.17
CA GLU A 925 -9.69 13.51 -38.61
C GLU A 925 -9.38 13.92 -37.17
N GLU A 926 -8.84 13.00 -36.36
CA GLU A 926 -8.41 13.29 -35.00
C GLU A 926 -7.28 14.31 -34.95
N ILE A 927 -6.34 14.23 -35.90
CA ILE A 927 -5.26 15.21 -36.08
C ILE A 927 -5.83 16.60 -36.38
N LYS A 928 -6.74 16.73 -37.34
CA LYS A 928 -7.40 18.01 -37.66
C LYS A 928 -8.12 18.59 -36.44
N LYS A 929 -8.82 17.73 -35.68
CA LYS A 929 -9.49 18.14 -34.43
C LYS A 929 -8.51 18.62 -33.37
N TYR A 930 -7.37 17.95 -33.23
CA TYR A 930 -6.28 18.35 -32.33
C TYR A 930 -5.71 19.73 -32.68
N GLU A 931 -5.41 19.99 -33.96
CA GLU A 931 -4.88 21.27 -34.44
C GLU A 931 -5.90 22.41 -34.22
N ASN A 932 -7.17 22.17 -34.51
CA ASN A 932 -8.25 23.12 -34.26
C ASN A 932 -8.36 23.48 -32.77
N LEU A 933 -8.39 22.48 -31.88
CA LEU A 933 -8.43 22.71 -30.43
C LEU A 933 -7.17 23.43 -29.92
N GLN A 934 -5.99 23.13 -30.47
CA GLN A 934 -4.76 23.83 -30.12
C GLN A 934 -4.85 25.32 -30.45
N ASN A 935 -5.42 25.66 -31.61
CA ASN A 935 -5.64 27.04 -32.04
C ASN A 935 -6.71 27.73 -31.19
N GLU A 936 -7.80 27.05 -30.84
CA GLU A 936 -8.83 27.58 -29.94
C GLU A 936 -8.30 27.87 -28.53
N LEU A 937 -7.47 26.98 -27.97
CA LEU A 937 -6.82 27.19 -26.68
C LEU A 937 -5.94 28.43 -26.66
N LYS A 938 -5.21 28.69 -27.76
CA LYS A 938 -4.37 29.88 -27.92
C LYS A 938 -5.22 31.15 -28.09
N ARG A 939 -6.24 31.12 -28.95
CA ARG A 939 -7.11 32.28 -29.25
C ARG A 939 -7.95 32.73 -28.06
N ASN A 940 -8.49 31.79 -27.27
CA ASN A 940 -9.42 32.09 -26.18
C ASN A 940 -8.76 32.13 -24.78
N ASP A 941 -7.45 31.91 -24.68
CA ASP A 941 -6.69 31.98 -23.43
C ASP A 941 -7.28 31.09 -22.30
N PHE A 942 -7.84 29.92 -22.64
CA PHE A 942 -8.59 29.06 -21.71
C PHE A 942 -7.80 28.67 -20.44
N TYR A 943 -6.47 28.48 -20.54
CA TYR A 943 -5.63 28.24 -19.37
C TYR A 943 -5.62 29.43 -18.40
N LYS A 944 -5.57 30.68 -18.90
CA LYS A 944 -5.63 31.89 -18.06
C LYS A 944 -7.00 32.02 -17.40
N ILE A 945 -8.07 31.69 -18.13
CA ILE A 945 -9.45 31.68 -17.59
C ILE A 945 -9.55 30.68 -16.43
N GLN A 946 -9.10 29.44 -16.64
CA GLN A 946 -9.08 28.40 -15.61
C GLN A 946 -8.27 28.87 -14.37
N GLU A 947 -7.06 29.39 -14.56
CA GLU A 947 -6.22 29.87 -13.45
C GLU A 947 -6.86 31.04 -12.69
N ARG A 948 -7.38 32.05 -13.40
CA ARG A 948 -8.00 33.24 -12.80
C ARG A 948 -9.16 32.84 -11.90
N ILE A 949 -10.07 32.03 -12.41
CA ILE A 949 -11.29 31.63 -11.69
C ILE A 949 -10.92 30.68 -10.53
N HIS A 950 -9.96 29.78 -10.72
CA HIS A 950 -9.50 28.90 -9.63
C HIS A 950 -8.82 29.69 -8.49
N ARG A 951 -8.09 30.76 -8.81
CA ARG A 951 -7.55 31.70 -7.80
C ARG A 951 -8.68 32.43 -7.06
N ASN A 952 -9.65 32.98 -7.79
CA ASN A 952 -10.81 33.64 -7.20
C ASN A 952 -11.58 32.70 -6.27
N TYR A 953 -11.75 31.43 -6.66
CA TYR A 953 -12.42 30.41 -5.87
C TYR A 953 -11.71 30.16 -4.55
N ASN A 954 -10.39 29.99 -4.61
CA ASN A 954 -9.58 29.73 -3.42
C ASN A 954 -9.57 30.91 -2.44
N GLN A 955 -9.74 32.14 -2.93
CA GLN A 955 -9.83 33.35 -2.11
C GLN A 955 -11.23 33.55 -1.53
N LYS A 956 -12.28 33.44 -2.36
CA LYS A 956 -13.68 33.72 -1.99
C LYS A 956 -14.63 32.67 -2.61
N PRO A 957 -14.76 31.48 -2.00
CA PRO A 957 -15.54 30.37 -2.57
C PRO A 957 -17.03 30.70 -2.81
N PHE A 958 -17.62 31.53 -1.94
CA PHE A 958 -19.04 31.89 -1.99
C PHE A 958 -19.41 32.81 -3.17
N LEU A 959 -18.47 33.61 -3.68
CA LEU A 959 -18.76 34.56 -4.77
C LEU A 959 -18.89 33.89 -6.14
N ILE A 960 -18.16 32.79 -6.37
CA ILE A 960 -18.23 32.07 -7.66
C ILE A 960 -19.49 31.20 -7.74
N LYS A 961 -20.00 30.73 -6.60
CA LYS A 961 -21.25 29.95 -6.57
C LYS A 961 -22.46 30.75 -7.10
N ASN A 962 -22.39 32.08 -7.03
CA ASN A 962 -23.44 32.99 -7.49
C ASN A 962 -23.07 33.77 -8.76
N ASN A 963 -21.92 33.49 -9.40
CA ASN A 963 -21.50 34.10 -10.66
C ASN A 963 -21.60 33.07 -11.79
N GLU A 964 -22.75 33.04 -12.47
CA GLU A 964 -23.05 32.10 -13.55
C GLU A 964 -22.09 32.24 -14.74
N LYS A 965 -21.62 33.45 -15.02
CA LYS A 965 -20.65 33.71 -16.09
C LYS A 965 -19.30 33.03 -15.81
N ASP A 966 -18.72 33.26 -14.64
CA ASP A 966 -17.46 32.60 -14.25
C ASP A 966 -17.62 31.07 -14.20
N PHE A 967 -18.78 30.57 -13.77
CA PHE A 967 -19.05 29.13 -13.77
C PHE A 967 -19.04 28.54 -15.18
N ASN A 968 -19.76 29.18 -16.13
CA ASN A 968 -19.85 28.72 -17.52
C ASN A 968 -18.52 28.89 -18.27
N ASP A 969 -17.81 30.00 -18.07
CA ASP A 969 -16.48 30.23 -18.63
C ASP A 969 -15.49 29.17 -18.14
N TYR A 970 -15.53 28.83 -16.84
CA TYR A 970 -14.68 27.78 -16.29
C TYR A 970 -15.05 26.40 -16.86
N LYS A 971 -16.34 26.08 -16.95
CA LYS A 971 -16.82 24.82 -17.54
C LYS A 971 -16.31 24.66 -18.98
N LYS A 972 -16.50 25.68 -19.81
CA LYS A 972 -16.02 25.68 -21.20
C LYS A 972 -14.50 25.55 -21.26
N ALA A 973 -13.76 26.24 -20.39
CA ALA A 973 -12.30 26.16 -20.35
C ALA A 973 -11.83 24.74 -19.99
N ILE A 974 -12.38 24.11 -18.94
CA ILE A 974 -11.94 22.77 -18.53
C ILE A 974 -12.32 21.68 -19.54
N GLU A 975 -13.45 21.80 -20.23
CA GLU A 975 -13.87 20.86 -21.28
C GLU A 975 -12.94 20.91 -22.50
N ASN A 976 -12.60 22.12 -22.98
CA ASN A 976 -11.67 22.28 -24.10
C ASN A 976 -10.25 21.83 -23.75
N ILE A 977 -9.78 22.17 -22.54
CA ILE A 977 -8.47 21.70 -22.05
C ILE A 977 -8.45 20.17 -21.95
N GLN A 978 -9.52 19.54 -21.46
CA GLN A 978 -9.63 18.08 -21.38
C GLN A 978 -9.55 17.46 -22.78
N ASN A 979 -10.40 17.91 -23.71
CA ASN A 979 -10.48 17.34 -25.06
C ASN A 979 -9.15 17.47 -25.82
N TYR A 980 -8.51 18.63 -25.73
CA TYR A 980 -7.17 18.85 -26.29
C TYR A 980 -6.14 17.90 -25.65
N THR A 981 -6.12 17.81 -24.32
CA THR A 981 -5.13 16.99 -23.60
C THR A 981 -5.29 15.51 -23.93
N GLN A 982 -6.52 15.02 -24.06
CA GLN A 982 -6.81 13.63 -24.41
C GLN A 982 -6.35 13.30 -25.84
N LEU A 983 -6.67 14.14 -26.83
CA LEU A 983 -6.18 13.96 -28.21
C LEU A 983 -4.66 14.07 -28.29
N LYS A 984 -4.07 15.04 -27.58
CA LYS A 984 -2.62 15.18 -27.48
C LYS A 984 -1.97 13.90 -26.94
N ASN A 985 -2.56 13.31 -25.90
CA ASN A 985 -2.02 12.09 -25.30
C ASN A 985 -2.07 10.89 -26.25
N LYS A 986 -3.14 10.75 -27.03
CA LYS A 986 -3.27 9.72 -28.06
C LYS A 986 -2.26 9.93 -29.19
N ILE A 987 -2.27 11.12 -29.81
CA ILE A 987 -1.42 11.47 -30.97
C ILE A 987 0.07 11.40 -30.63
N GLU A 988 0.49 11.94 -29.49
CA GLU A 988 1.89 11.90 -29.08
C GLU A 988 2.29 10.55 -28.42
N PHE A 989 1.45 9.51 -28.42
CA PHE A 989 1.73 8.19 -27.79
C PHE A 989 1.93 8.21 -26.26
N ASN A 990 1.44 9.23 -25.55
CA ASN A 990 1.41 9.21 -24.08
C ASN A 990 0.48 8.10 -23.55
N ASP A 991 -0.63 7.84 -24.25
CA ASP A 991 -1.58 6.78 -23.90
C ASP A 991 -0.94 5.39 -24.05
N LEU A 992 -0.12 5.16 -25.09
CA LEU A 992 0.65 3.91 -25.26
C LEU A 992 1.70 3.72 -24.16
N ASN A 993 2.42 4.78 -23.80
CA ASN A 993 3.37 4.75 -22.68
C ASN A 993 2.66 4.40 -21.35
N LEU A 994 1.45 4.93 -21.13
CA LEU A 994 0.64 4.63 -19.95
C LEU A 994 0.17 3.17 -19.96
N LEU A 995 -0.36 2.69 -21.09
CA LEU A 995 -0.83 1.32 -21.28
C LEU A 995 0.28 0.32 -20.95
N GLN A 996 1.48 0.54 -21.47
CA GLN A 996 2.61 -0.32 -21.20
C GLN A 996 3.08 -0.28 -19.74
N SER A 997 3.17 0.91 -19.14
CA SER A 997 3.52 1.03 -17.72
C SER A 997 2.50 0.28 -16.85
N LEU A 998 1.22 0.36 -17.19
CA LEU A 998 0.15 -0.40 -16.53
C LEU A 998 0.33 -1.92 -16.73
N LEU A 999 0.62 -2.37 -17.95
CA LEU A 999 0.89 -3.78 -18.26
C LEU A 999 2.04 -4.32 -17.41
N PHE A 1000 3.19 -3.65 -17.40
CA PHE A 1000 4.35 -4.04 -16.60
C PHE A 1000 4.00 -4.07 -15.11
N ARG A 1001 3.27 -3.07 -14.62
CA ARG A 1001 2.80 -3.00 -13.24
C ARG A 1001 1.94 -4.20 -12.86
N ILE A 1002 1.04 -4.63 -13.74
CA ILE A 1002 0.24 -5.83 -13.55
C ILE A 1002 1.15 -7.05 -13.50
N LEU A 1003 1.95 -7.30 -14.53
CA LEU A 1003 2.78 -8.50 -14.65
C LEU A 1003 3.73 -8.69 -13.45
N HIS A 1004 4.47 -7.65 -13.06
CA HIS A 1004 5.39 -7.78 -11.92
C HIS A 1004 4.64 -7.87 -10.56
N ARG A 1005 3.42 -7.34 -10.45
CA ARG A 1005 2.58 -7.58 -9.27
C ARG A 1005 2.16 -9.04 -9.17
N LEU A 1006 1.84 -9.68 -10.29
CA LEU A 1006 1.53 -11.10 -10.36
C LEU A 1006 2.74 -11.97 -9.99
N ALA A 1007 3.95 -11.60 -10.42
CA ALA A 1007 5.19 -12.25 -9.97
C ALA A 1007 5.39 -12.12 -8.43
N GLY A 1008 4.93 -11.03 -7.83
CA GLY A 1008 4.89 -10.91 -6.37
C GLY A 1008 3.95 -11.91 -5.67
N TYR A 1009 2.92 -12.41 -6.36
CA TYR A 1009 2.04 -13.45 -5.83
C TYR A 1009 2.61 -14.86 -6.00
N THR A 1010 3.33 -15.14 -7.08
CA THR A 1010 4.03 -16.41 -7.25
C THR A 1010 5.15 -16.57 -6.22
N SER A 1011 5.89 -15.49 -5.92
CA SER A 1011 6.85 -15.44 -4.81
C SER A 1011 6.21 -15.77 -3.44
N LEU A 1012 4.98 -15.28 -3.18
CA LEU A 1012 4.23 -15.63 -1.96
C LEU A 1012 3.82 -17.10 -1.93
N TRP A 1013 3.38 -17.67 -3.06
CA TRP A 1013 3.09 -19.09 -3.19
C TRP A 1013 4.32 -19.94 -2.88
N GLU A 1014 5.48 -19.57 -3.43
CA GLU A 1014 6.75 -20.24 -3.21
C GLU A 1014 7.17 -20.27 -1.75
N ARG A 1015 7.11 -19.09 -1.11
CA ARG A 1015 7.34 -18.95 0.34
C ARG A 1015 6.39 -19.84 1.14
N ASP A 1016 5.10 -19.76 0.83
CA ASP A 1016 4.08 -20.49 1.59
C ASP A 1016 4.19 -22.00 1.38
N LEU A 1017 4.66 -22.44 0.21
CA LEU A 1017 5.02 -23.83 -0.04
C LEU A 1017 6.24 -24.25 0.78
N GLN A 1018 7.30 -23.45 0.81
CA GLN A 1018 8.49 -23.73 1.64
C GLN A 1018 8.13 -23.81 3.14
N PHE A 1019 7.29 -22.89 3.61
CA PHE A 1019 6.75 -22.92 4.97
C PHE A 1019 5.87 -24.13 5.24
N LYS A 1020 5.01 -24.52 4.28
CA LYS A 1020 4.18 -25.72 4.43
C LYS A 1020 5.06 -26.96 4.56
N LEU A 1021 5.99 -27.17 3.63
CA LEU A 1021 6.84 -28.36 3.60
C LEU A 1021 7.70 -28.49 4.85
N LYS A 1022 8.34 -27.39 5.31
CA LYS A 1022 9.13 -27.40 6.54
C LYS A 1022 8.28 -27.57 7.80
N GLY A 1023 7.03 -27.11 7.75
CA GLY A 1023 6.08 -27.31 8.83
C GLY A 1023 5.61 -28.75 8.91
N GLU A 1024 5.36 -29.39 7.77
CA GLU A 1024 4.77 -30.74 7.68
C GLU A 1024 5.81 -31.85 7.85
N TYR A 1025 7.02 -31.67 7.30
CA TYR A 1025 8.11 -32.66 7.33
C TYR A 1025 9.43 -32.04 7.85
N PRO A 1026 9.47 -31.49 9.07
CA PRO A 1026 10.67 -30.85 9.62
C PRO A 1026 11.91 -31.76 9.68
N GLU A 1027 11.72 -33.08 9.70
CA GLU A 1027 12.74 -34.11 9.68
C GLU A 1027 13.42 -34.30 8.31
N ASN A 1028 12.76 -33.91 7.22
CA ASN A 1028 13.30 -34.09 5.88
C ASN A 1028 14.33 -33.01 5.55
N LYS A 1029 15.62 -33.40 5.56
CA LYS A 1029 16.77 -32.52 5.30
C LYS A 1029 16.84 -31.98 3.86
N TYR A 1030 16.09 -32.55 2.93
CA TYR A 1030 16.17 -32.25 1.49
C TYR A 1030 15.06 -31.32 0.97
N ILE A 1031 14.13 -30.87 1.83
CA ILE A 1031 13.07 -29.92 1.42
C ILE A 1031 13.68 -28.64 0.84
N ASP A 1032 14.75 -28.14 1.46
CA ASP A 1032 15.37 -26.88 1.08
C ASP A 1032 15.99 -26.96 -0.34
N GLU A 1033 16.33 -28.16 -0.84
CA GLU A 1033 16.85 -28.37 -2.19
C GLU A 1033 15.80 -28.10 -3.30
N ILE A 1034 14.51 -28.23 -2.98
CA ILE A 1034 13.41 -27.91 -3.91
C ILE A 1034 13.46 -26.43 -4.32
N PHE A 1035 13.88 -25.56 -3.39
CA PHE A 1035 13.94 -24.11 -3.56
C PHE A 1035 15.34 -23.59 -3.88
N ASN A 1036 16.36 -24.46 -3.84
CA ASN A 1036 17.73 -24.10 -4.21
C ASN A 1036 17.92 -24.16 -5.74
N PHE A 1037 18.24 -23.03 -6.35
CA PHE A 1037 18.47 -22.93 -7.80
C PHE A 1037 19.87 -23.40 -8.23
N ASP A 1038 20.82 -23.46 -7.30
CA ASP A 1038 22.14 -24.01 -7.57
C ASP A 1038 22.07 -25.55 -7.52
N ASN A 1039 21.64 -26.14 -8.64
CA ASN A 1039 21.47 -27.59 -8.78
C ASN A 1039 22.76 -28.37 -8.49
N SER A 1040 23.93 -27.76 -8.65
CA SER A 1040 25.22 -28.40 -8.35
C SER A 1040 25.40 -28.69 -6.86
N LYS A 1041 24.74 -27.92 -5.99
CA LYS A 1041 24.80 -28.08 -4.53
C LYS A 1041 23.73 -29.01 -3.97
N ASN A 1042 22.80 -29.49 -4.80
CA ASN A 1042 21.72 -30.39 -4.35
C ASN A 1042 22.22 -31.83 -4.32
N LYS A 1043 21.85 -32.61 -3.31
CA LYS A 1043 22.16 -34.04 -3.23
C LYS A 1043 21.13 -34.90 -3.92
N ILE A 1044 19.84 -34.59 -3.78
CA ILE A 1044 18.74 -35.34 -4.39
C ILE A 1044 18.29 -34.68 -5.69
N TYR A 1045 17.96 -33.38 -5.64
CA TYR A 1045 17.37 -32.65 -6.77
C TYR A 1045 18.44 -31.95 -7.63
N ASN A 1046 19.44 -32.71 -8.08
CA ASN A 1046 20.49 -32.27 -9.00
C ASN A 1046 20.30 -32.85 -10.41
N GLU A 1047 21.08 -32.32 -11.35
CA GLU A 1047 21.05 -32.75 -12.75
C GLU A 1047 21.58 -34.19 -12.94
N LYS A 1048 22.55 -34.61 -12.12
CA LYS A 1048 23.13 -35.97 -12.16
C LYS A 1048 22.12 -37.06 -11.79
N ASN A 1049 21.19 -36.76 -10.89
CA ASN A 1049 20.11 -37.65 -10.49
C ASN A 1049 18.87 -37.50 -11.38
N GLU A 1050 18.96 -36.71 -12.45
CA GLU A 1050 17.87 -36.45 -13.40
C GLU A 1050 16.60 -35.87 -12.74
N ARG A 1051 16.77 -35.26 -11.56
CA ARG A 1051 15.70 -34.62 -10.75
C ARG A 1051 15.90 -33.11 -10.61
N GLY A 1052 16.85 -32.55 -11.36
CA GLY A 1052 17.10 -31.11 -11.44
C GLY A 1052 15.96 -30.34 -12.14
N GLY A 1053 16.02 -29.00 -12.07
CA GLY A 1053 15.11 -28.11 -12.79
C GLY A 1053 14.52 -27.00 -11.92
N SER A 1054 13.39 -26.45 -12.36
CA SER A 1054 12.67 -25.39 -11.64
C SER A 1054 12.05 -25.90 -10.33
N VAL A 1055 11.67 -24.98 -9.45
CA VAL A 1055 10.92 -25.27 -8.20
C VAL A 1055 9.70 -26.16 -8.46
N VAL A 1056 8.96 -25.86 -9.54
CA VAL A 1056 7.77 -26.63 -9.94
C VAL A 1056 8.13 -28.06 -10.34
N SER A 1057 9.23 -28.25 -11.07
CA SER A 1057 9.70 -29.59 -11.46
C SER A 1057 10.09 -30.42 -10.23
N LYS A 1058 10.91 -29.84 -9.35
CA LYS A 1058 11.39 -30.50 -8.13
C LYS A 1058 10.24 -30.85 -7.18
N TYR A 1059 9.30 -29.92 -7.00
CA TYR A 1059 8.10 -30.18 -6.22
C TYR A 1059 7.20 -31.24 -6.87
N GLY A 1060 7.11 -31.27 -8.19
CA GLY A 1060 6.42 -32.33 -8.92
C GLY A 1060 7.02 -33.72 -8.63
N TYR A 1061 8.35 -33.85 -8.61
CA TYR A 1061 9.01 -35.11 -8.20
C TYR A 1061 8.74 -35.45 -6.74
N PHE A 1062 8.82 -34.48 -5.83
CA PHE A 1062 8.48 -34.67 -4.41
C PHE A 1062 7.07 -35.25 -4.23
N LEU A 1063 6.09 -34.73 -4.98
CA LEU A 1063 4.71 -35.25 -4.94
C LEU A 1063 4.60 -36.66 -5.52
N VAL A 1064 5.32 -36.97 -6.60
CA VAL A 1064 5.32 -38.32 -7.17
C VAL A 1064 5.84 -39.34 -6.15
N GLU A 1065 6.91 -39.01 -5.43
CA GLU A 1065 7.53 -39.88 -4.42
C GLU A 1065 6.60 -40.13 -3.21
N LYS A 1066 5.82 -39.13 -2.80
CA LYS A 1066 4.79 -39.29 -1.76
C LYS A 1066 3.62 -40.17 -2.18
N ASP A 1067 3.36 -40.23 -3.48
CA ASP A 1067 2.26 -40.97 -4.09
C ASP A 1067 2.68 -42.42 -4.48
N GLY A 1068 3.85 -42.89 -3.98
CA GLY A 1068 4.41 -44.23 -4.16
C GLY A 1068 5.72 -44.27 -5.00
N GLU A 1069 6.56 -45.29 -4.79
CA GLU A 1069 7.79 -45.47 -5.57
C GLU A 1069 7.51 -45.93 -7.01
N ILE A 1070 8.04 -45.19 -7.99
CA ILE A 1070 8.04 -45.59 -9.40
C ILE A 1070 9.47 -45.78 -9.85
N GLN A 1071 9.85 -47.00 -10.21
CA GLN A 1071 11.24 -47.34 -10.57
C GLN A 1071 11.63 -46.89 -12.00
N ARG A 1072 10.67 -46.77 -12.93
CA ARG A 1072 10.96 -46.41 -14.34
C ARG A 1072 10.89 -44.89 -14.61
N LYS A 1073 11.97 -44.31 -15.16
CA LYS A 1073 12.15 -42.88 -15.49
C LYS A 1073 10.99 -42.26 -16.27
N ASN A 1074 10.64 -42.84 -17.43
CA ASN A 1074 9.59 -42.29 -18.30
C ASN A 1074 8.21 -42.26 -17.62
N ALA A 1075 7.91 -43.25 -16.78
CA ALA A 1075 6.67 -43.30 -16.01
C ALA A 1075 6.65 -42.21 -14.93
N ARG A 1076 7.79 -41.94 -14.28
CA ARG A 1076 7.95 -40.88 -13.29
C ARG A 1076 7.76 -39.49 -13.90
N ASP A 1077 8.37 -39.21 -15.05
CA ASP A 1077 8.20 -37.93 -15.75
C ASP A 1077 6.76 -37.71 -16.26
N LYS A 1078 6.13 -38.75 -16.80
CA LYS A 1078 4.73 -38.69 -17.23
C LYS A 1078 3.80 -38.41 -16.04
N LYS A 1079 4.01 -39.06 -14.89
CA LYS A 1079 3.23 -38.81 -13.66
C LYS A 1079 3.48 -37.40 -13.11
N LYS A 1080 4.73 -36.94 -13.08
CA LYS A 1080 5.10 -35.57 -12.69
C LYS A 1080 4.35 -34.54 -13.53
N ASN A 1081 4.42 -34.64 -14.87
CA ASN A 1081 3.76 -33.69 -15.76
C ASN A 1081 2.24 -33.73 -15.59
N LYS A 1082 1.65 -34.93 -15.38
CA LYS A 1082 0.23 -35.08 -15.07
C LYS A 1082 -0.15 -34.37 -13.77
N ILE A 1083 0.66 -34.47 -12.72
CA ILE A 1083 0.45 -33.79 -11.43
C ILE A 1083 0.59 -32.27 -11.60
N ILE A 1084 1.65 -31.79 -12.24
CA ILE A 1084 1.88 -30.35 -12.48
C ILE A 1084 0.68 -29.73 -13.22
N LYS A 1085 0.19 -30.39 -14.28
CA LYS A 1085 -0.97 -29.94 -15.04
C LYS A 1085 -2.26 -29.98 -14.23
N LYS A 1086 -2.49 -31.07 -13.48
CA LYS A 1086 -3.67 -31.23 -12.60
C LYS A 1086 -3.72 -30.17 -11.50
N GLU A 1087 -2.58 -29.88 -10.88
CA GLU A 1087 -2.45 -28.89 -9.82
C GLU A 1087 -2.31 -27.45 -10.35
N GLY A 1088 -2.20 -27.27 -11.68
CA GLY A 1088 -2.08 -25.96 -12.33
C GLY A 1088 -0.78 -25.22 -11.99
N LEU A 1089 0.33 -25.94 -11.74
CA LEU A 1089 1.59 -25.34 -11.28
C LEU A 1089 2.34 -24.58 -12.38
N GLU A 1090 2.01 -24.82 -13.65
CA GLU A 1090 2.66 -24.20 -14.82
C GLU A 1090 2.51 -22.66 -14.81
N ILE A 1091 1.37 -22.15 -14.33
CA ILE A 1091 1.10 -20.71 -14.26
C ILE A 1091 2.14 -19.96 -13.41
N ARG A 1092 2.72 -20.62 -12.41
CA ARG A 1092 3.78 -20.02 -11.59
C ARG A 1092 4.96 -19.62 -12.48
N ASN A 1093 5.43 -20.53 -13.33
CA ASN A 1093 6.58 -20.27 -14.20
C ASN A 1093 6.22 -19.24 -15.26
N TYR A 1094 5.03 -19.38 -15.88
CA TYR A 1094 4.53 -18.44 -16.88
C TYR A 1094 4.56 -16.99 -16.37
N ILE A 1095 4.06 -16.76 -15.15
CA ILE A 1095 4.07 -15.43 -14.52
C ILE A 1095 5.47 -15.00 -14.09
N ALA A 1096 6.23 -15.86 -13.41
CA ALA A 1096 7.54 -15.49 -12.85
C ALA A 1096 8.61 -15.23 -13.93
N HIS A 1097 8.43 -15.78 -15.13
CA HIS A 1097 9.31 -15.61 -16.29
C HIS A 1097 8.79 -14.56 -17.30
N PHE A 1098 7.61 -14.02 -17.03
CA PHE A 1098 6.93 -13.03 -17.87
C PHE A 1098 6.62 -13.52 -19.29
N ASN A 1099 6.21 -14.78 -19.41
CA ASN A 1099 5.93 -15.44 -20.71
C ASN A 1099 4.67 -14.91 -21.41
N TYR A 1100 3.96 -13.96 -20.80
CA TYR A 1100 3.01 -13.11 -21.51
C TYR A 1100 3.69 -12.31 -22.63
N ILE A 1101 4.98 -11.96 -22.48
CA ILE A 1101 5.74 -11.21 -23.48
C ILE A 1101 6.68 -12.17 -24.23
N PRO A 1102 6.74 -12.13 -25.58
CA PRO A 1102 6.07 -11.16 -26.46
C PRO A 1102 4.70 -11.64 -26.99
N ASP A 1103 4.41 -12.93 -26.87
CA ASP A 1103 3.35 -13.58 -27.66
C ASP A 1103 1.94 -13.46 -27.08
N ALA A 1104 1.77 -13.20 -25.78
CA ALA A 1104 0.48 -13.21 -25.09
C ALA A 1104 -0.37 -14.46 -25.39
N THR A 1105 0.25 -15.65 -25.25
CA THR A 1105 -0.41 -16.95 -25.45
C THR A 1105 -1.57 -17.22 -24.49
N LYS A 1106 -1.65 -16.47 -23.39
CA LYS A 1106 -2.79 -16.38 -22.49
C LYS A 1106 -3.19 -14.93 -22.32
N SER A 1107 -4.49 -14.67 -22.15
CA SER A 1107 -4.95 -13.34 -21.75
C SER A 1107 -4.59 -13.03 -20.30
N ILE A 1108 -4.57 -11.74 -19.94
CA ILE A 1108 -4.36 -11.35 -18.54
C ILE A 1108 -5.49 -11.90 -17.66
N LEU A 1109 -6.71 -11.98 -18.17
CA LEU A 1109 -7.84 -12.58 -17.45
C LEU A 1109 -7.60 -14.06 -17.16
N GLU A 1110 -7.18 -14.87 -18.13
CA GLU A 1110 -6.83 -16.29 -17.94
C GLU A 1110 -5.69 -16.44 -16.90
N ILE A 1111 -4.68 -15.58 -16.96
CA ILE A 1111 -3.59 -15.56 -15.98
C ILE A 1111 -4.13 -15.28 -14.56
N LEU A 1112 -5.07 -14.34 -14.41
CA LEU A 1112 -5.69 -14.04 -13.11
C LEU A 1112 -6.52 -15.22 -12.59
N GLU A 1113 -7.23 -15.93 -13.45
CA GLU A 1113 -8.02 -17.12 -13.11
C GLU A 1113 -7.12 -18.24 -12.57
N GLU A 1114 -6.10 -18.60 -13.35
CA GLU A 1114 -5.14 -19.65 -12.99
C GLU A 1114 -4.33 -19.29 -11.75
N LEU A 1115 -3.90 -18.02 -11.60
CA LEU A 1115 -3.22 -17.56 -10.39
C LEU A 1115 -4.13 -17.66 -9.14
N ARG A 1116 -5.41 -17.31 -9.27
CA ARG A 1116 -6.36 -17.43 -8.16
C ARG A 1116 -6.61 -18.89 -7.79
N ASN A 1117 -6.57 -19.80 -8.77
CA ASN A 1117 -6.59 -21.24 -8.52
C ASN A 1117 -5.31 -21.72 -7.82
N LEU A 1118 -4.13 -21.27 -8.25
CA LEU A 1118 -2.85 -21.55 -7.59
C LEU A 1118 -2.84 -21.10 -6.12
N LEU A 1119 -3.49 -19.97 -5.82
CA LEU A 1119 -3.58 -19.39 -4.48
C LEU A 1119 -4.78 -19.88 -3.64
N LYS A 1120 -5.52 -20.90 -4.10
CA LYS A 1120 -6.74 -21.38 -3.41
C LYS A 1120 -6.49 -21.90 -1.99
N TYR A 1121 -5.25 -22.27 -1.67
CA TYR A 1121 -4.80 -22.73 -0.35
C TYR A 1121 -4.83 -21.64 0.74
N ASP A 1122 -4.90 -20.35 0.34
CA ASP A 1122 -5.14 -19.23 1.26
C ASP A 1122 -6.16 -18.25 0.67
N ARG A 1123 -7.37 -18.28 1.24
CA ARG A 1123 -8.49 -17.41 0.86
C ARG A 1123 -8.13 -15.92 0.84
N LYS A 1124 -7.27 -15.45 1.76
CA LYS A 1124 -6.89 -14.03 1.82
C LYS A 1124 -6.02 -13.67 0.62
N LEU A 1125 -5.10 -14.54 0.23
CA LEU A 1125 -4.26 -14.32 -0.95
C LEU A 1125 -5.08 -14.40 -2.23
N LYS A 1126 -5.89 -15.45 -2.41
CA LYS A 1126 -6.79 -15.61 -3.58
C LYS A 1126 -7.66 -14.37 -3.82
N ASN A 1127 -8.25 -13.81 -2.76
CA ASN A 1127 -9.11 -12.62 -2.88
C ASN A 1127 -8.32 -11.31 -3.01
N ALA A 1128 -7.09 -11.26 -2.49
CA ALA A 1128 -6.25 -10.07 -2.61
C ALA A 1128 -5.78 -9.81 -4.04
N VAL A 1129 -5.73 -10.84 -4.90
CA VAL A 1129 -5.34 -10.70 -6.32
C VAL A 1129 -6.22 -9.66 -7.01
N MET A 1130 -7.54 -9.89 -7.06
CA MET A 1130 -8.47 -8.96 -7.74
C MET A 1130 -8.50 -7.58 -7.10
N LYS A 1131 -8.34 -7.52 -5.77
CA LYS A 1131 -8.23 -6.24 -5.08
C LYS A 1131 -6.98 -5.47 -5.52
N SER A 1132 -5.83 -6.16 -5.63
CA SER A 1132 -4.58 -5.52 -6.07
C SER A 1132 -4.69 -5.01 -7.50
N ILE A 1133 -5.36 -5.75 -8.40
CA ILE A 1133 -5.63 -5.27 -9.76
C ILE A 1133 -6.48 -3.99 -9.72
N LYS A 1134 -7.59 -3.98 -9.00
CA LYS A 1134 -8.41 -2.76 -8.84
C LYS A 1134 -7.64 -1.58 -8.25
N ASP A 1135 -6.80 -1.84 -7.25
CA ASP A 1135 -5.97 -0.82 -6.61
C ASP A 1135 -4.90 -0.26 -7.59
N ILE A 1136 -4.32 -1.10 -8.45
CA ILE A 1136 -3.40 -0.68 -9.53
C ILE A 1136 -4.11 0.22 -10.53
N PHE A 1137 -5.29 -0.17 -11.04
CA PHE A 1137 -6.05 0.66 -11.99
C PHE A 1137 -6.36 2.04 -11.40
N LYS A 1138 -6.74 2.09 -10.12
CA LYS A 1138 -6.96 3.35 -9.41
C LYS A 1138 -5.71 4.21 -9.31
N GLU A 1139 -4.53 3.61 -9.12
CA GLU A 1139 -3.23 4.32 -9.13
C GLU A 1139 -3.00 5.05 -10.47
N TYR A 1140 -3.45 4.45 -11.58
CA TYR A 1140 -3.39 5.01 -12.94
C TYR A 1140 -4.61 5.89 -13.30
N GLY A 1141 -5.52 6.14 -12.36
CA GLY A 1141 -6.68 7.00 -12.59
C GLY A 1141 -7.83 6.33 -13.34
N LEU A 1142 -7.99 5.02 -13.16
CA LEU A 1142 -9.02 4.20 -13.81
C LEU A 1142 -9.86 3.47 -12.76
N ILE A 1143 -11.10 3.16 -13.13
CA ILE A 1143 -12.06 2.39 -12.34
C ILE A 1143 -12.45 1.18 -13.18
N ILE A 1144 -12.28 -0.02 -12.63
CA ILE A 1144 -12.59 -1.26 -13.35
C ILE A 1144 -13.59 -2.12 -12.59
N GLU A 1145 -14.56 -2.63 -13.33
CA GLU A 1145 -15.58 -3.55 -12.85
C GLU A 1145 -15.41 -4.92 -13.49
N PHE A 1146 -15.37 -5.95 -12.63
CA PHE A 1146 -15.24 -7.34 -13.06
C PHE A 1146 -16.48 -8.12 -12.66
N LYS A 1147 -16.89 -9.05 -13.52
CA LYS A 1147 -17.80 -10.14 -13.19
C LYS A 1147 -16.98 -11.41 -13.05
N ILE A 1148 -17.27 -12.19 -12.01
CA ILE A 1148 -16.69 -13.52 -11.84
C ILE A 1148 -17.85 -14.50 -11.86
N SER A 1149 -17.91 -15.34 -12.88
CA SER A 1149 -18.91 -16.41 -13.02
C SER A 1149 -18.29 -17.75 -12.65
N HIS A 1150 -19.11 -18.68 -12.17
CA HIS A 1150 -18.71 -20.06 -11.93
C HIS A 1150 -19.28 -20.91 -13.06
N VAL A 1151 -18.41 -21.39 -13.96
CA VAL A 1151 -18.79 -22.28 -15.06
C VAL A 1151 -17.97 -23.56 -14.91
N ASN A 1152 -18.61 -24.72 -14.80
CA ASN A 1152 -17.95 -26.04 -14.72
C ASN A 1152 -16.82 -26.12 -13.65
N ASN A 1153 -17.07 -25.63 -12.43
CA ASN A 1153 -16.07 -25.55 -11.34
C ASN A 1153 -14.83 -24.68 -11.63
N SER A 1154 -14.81 -23.94 -12.74
CA SER A 1154 -13.81 -22.91 -13.06
C SER A 1154 -14.40 -21.50 -12.82
N GLU A 1155 -13.57 -20.59 -12.32
CA GLU A 1155 -13.95 -19.19 -12.13
C GLU A 1155 -13.56 -18.43 -13.39
N LYS A 1156 -14.54 -18.00 -14.19
CA LYS A 1156 -14.30 -17.16 -15.37
C LYS A 1156 -14.42 -15.69 -14.99
N ILE A 1157 -13.43 -14.88 -15.35
CA ILE A 1157 -13.36 -13.45 -15.06
C ILE A 1157 -13.65 -12.68 -16.35
N GLU A 1158 -14.61 -11.78 -16.30
CA GLU A 1158 -15.01 -10.93 -17.41
C GLU A 1158 -14.91 -9.46 -16.99
N VAL A 1159 -14.46 -8.59 -17.90
CA VAL A 1159 -14.45 -7.13 -17.67
C VAL A 1159 -15.83 -6.60 -18.06
N LEU A 1160 -16.55 -6.03 -17.09
CA LEU A 1160 -17.84 -5.38 -17.35
C LEU A 1160 -17.62 -3.99 -17.91
N ASN A 1161 -16.80 -3.19 -17.23
CA ASN A 1161 -16.53 -1.82 -17.63
C ASN A 1161 -15.14 -1.36 -17.17
N VAL A 1162 -14.56 -0.43 -17.93
CA VAL A 1162 -13.37 0.34 -17.57
C VAL A 1162 -13.71 1.80 -17.76
N ASP A 1163 -13.73 2.55 -16.66
CA ASP A 1163 -14.05 3.98 -16.64
C ASP A 1163 -12.84 4.81 -16.21
N SER A 1164 -12.84 6.06 -16.64
CA SER A 1164 -11.88 7.07 -16.21
C SER A 1164 -12.23 7.66 -14.85
N GLU A 1165 -11.25 7.86 -13.97
CA GLU A 1165 -11.48 8.53 -12.69
C GLU A 1165 -11.91 9.99 -12.93
N LYS A 1166 -12.98 10.39 -12.24
CA LYS A 1166 -13.57 11.72 -12.34
C LYS A 1166 -12.78 12.74 -11.50
N ILE A 1167 -12.34 13.82 -12.13
CA ILE A 1167 -11.75 14.99 -11.47
C ILE A 1167 -12.86 15.95 -11.11
N LYS A 1168 -13.06 16.16 -9.81
CA LYS A 1168 -14.05 17.10 -9.29
C LYS A 1168 -13.44 18.49 -9.18
N HIS A 1169 -13.96 19.45 -9.94
CA HIS A 1169 -13.54 20.84 -9.88
C HIS A 1169 -14.32 21.61 -8.82
N LEU A 1170 -13.72 22.68 -8.28
CA LEU A 1170 -14.35 23.64 -7.36
C LEU A 1170 -15.16 22.99 -6.21
N LYS A 1171 -14.60 21.95 -5.58
CA LYS A 1171 -15.22 21.13 -4.50
C LYS A 1171 -16.61 20.55 -4.81
N ASN A 1172 -16.86 20.10 -6.04
CA ASN A 1172 -18.04 19.31 -6.45
C ASN A 1172 -19.33 20.13 -6.71
N ASN A 1173 -19.20 21.33 -7.28
CA ASN A 1173 -20.32 22.15 -7.77
C ASN A 1173 -20.93 21.63 -9.10
N GLY A 1174 -20.94 20.31 -9.36
CA GLY A 1174 -21.43 19.72 -10.61
C GLY A 1174 -20.43 19.73 -11.78
N LEU A 1175 -19.29 20.42 -11.67
CA LEU A 1175 -18.24 20.44 -12.70
C LEU A 1175 -17.26 19.27 -12.54
N VAL A 1176 -17.24 18.41 -13.55
CA VAL A 1176 -16.45 17.17 -13.55
C VAL A 1176 -15.79 16.99 -14.91
N THR A 1177 -14.51 16.63 -14.89
CA THR A 1177 -13.77 16.16 -16.08
C THR A 1177 -13.28 14.73 -15.84
N THR A 1178 -12.90 14.02 -16.89
CA THR A 1178 -12.25 12.71 -16.82
C THR A 1178 -10.73 12.86 -16.85
N ARG A 1179 -10.03 11.94 -16.19
CA ARG A 1179 -8.56 11.97 -16.11
C ARG A 1179 -7.88 11.41 -17.38
N ASN A 1180 -8.45 10.34 -17.90
CA ASN A 1180 -8.09 9.60 -19.11
C ASN A 1180 -9.23 9.63 -20.14
N SER A 1181 -8.92 9.42 -21.43
CA SER A 1181 -9.88 9.32 -22.54
C SER A 1181 -10.69 8.03 -22.49
N GLU A 1182 -11.83 8.01 -23.19
CA GLU A 1182 -12.63 6.80 -23.38
C GLU A 1182 -11.91 5.77 -24.27
N ASP A 1183 -11.24 6.22 -25.34
CA ASP A 1183 -10.37 5.38 -26.18
C ASP A 1183 -9.33 4.62 -25.36
N LEU A 1184 -8.66 5.28 -24.40
CA LEU A 1184 -7.68 4.60 -23.55
C LEU A 1184 -8.35 3.56 -22.64
N CYS A 1185 -9.56 3.83 -22.14
CA CYS A 1185 -10.31 2.86 -21.34
C CYS A 1185 -10.67 1.61 -22.16
N GLU A 1186 -11.10 1.77 -23.41
CA GLU A 1186 -11.39 0.69 -24.34
C GLU A 1186 -10.12 -0.10 -24.70
N LEU A 1187 -9.02 0.60 -24.99
CA LEU A 1187 -7.73 -0.03 -25.28
C LEU A 1187 -7.23 -0.87 -24.09
N ILE A 1188 -7.43 -0.40 -22.86
CA ILE A 1188 -7.07 -1.13 -21.64
C ILE A 1188 -7.96 -2.37 -21.45
N LYS A 1189 -9.26 -2.27 -21.75
CA LYS A 1189 -10.14 -3.44 -21.76
C LYS A 1189 -9.63 -4.49 -22.75
N MET A 1190 -9.31 -4.06 -23.97
CA MET A 1190 -8.75 -4.95 -25.00
C MET A 1190 -7.43 -5.58 -24.55
N MET A 1191 -6.51 -4.83 -23.93
CA MET A 1191 -5.26 -5.37 -23.37
C MET A 1191 -5.50 -6.51 -22.37
N LEU A 1192 -6.53 -6.41 -21.51
CA LEU A 1192 -6.85 -7.45 -20.54
C LEU A 1192 -7.36 -8.74 -21.20
N GLU A 1193 -8.18 -8.58 -22.24
CA GLU A 1193 -8.84 -9.65 -22.98
C GLU A 1193 -7.97 -10.23 -24.09
N TYR A 1194 -6.92 -9.52 -24.50
CA TYR A 1194 -6.05 -9.89 -25.61
C TYR A 1194 -5.38 -11.24 -25.36
N LYS A 1195 -5.52 -12.13 -26.33
CA LYS A 1195 -4.87 -13.42 -26.43
C LYS A 1195 -4.54 -13.63 -27.90
N LYS A 1196 -3.33 -14.12 -28.19
CA LYS A 1196 -2.94 -14.52 -29.54
C LYS A 1196 -3.85 -15.66 -30.00
N SER A 1197 -4.47 -15.46 -31.16
CA SER A 1197 -5.34 -16.43 -31.85
C SER A 1197 -4.54 -17.63 -32.32
#